data_AF-M0LSL2-F1
#
_entry.id   AF-M0LSL2-F1
#
_cell.length_a   1.000
_cell.length_b   1.000
_cell.length_c   1.000
_cell.angle_alpha   90.00
_cell.angle_beta   90.00
_cell.angle_gamma   90.00
#
_symmetry.space_group_name_H-M   'P 1'
#
loop_
_entity.id
_entity.type
_entity.pdbx_description
1 polymer ?
#
loop_
_entity_poly.entity_id
_entity_poly.type
_entity_poly.pdbx_seq_one_letter_code
_entity_poly.pdbx_strand_id
1 'polypeptide(L)'
;MLFELHERTERFERGLNDGFREADGYEGFSRKLAARLYPLVWGKAYYDRLDNDPSERAFENVTPNEHTEVLANDAIFALQKDAFGDGAVDPYEDRVMRGASACLAVDLGEEVVDADLEDMETLCESDYVFGDVEGELEDPPTIQELLTLVLEDYVRGEMEVELEIHPFAEAAFVETTGFTMDGLEDEFYEDLNESDRFDETYLESHYQEELINAEEVTGLKNVVGKLESEVNKIESTDSVKESVSSIYKAEISLEENIIRENTLPDANIMEGPTGSENHTYQGREYLIFPGDGADVRFSERKEDTADLERNLVDINITFENVVQEQVHWEGHGNASNVTIDSDRKSITYTAEFTIAGEFAPDATVDRSRGMETALERGGAAGPIGVDNFDGAAMESVEELFGTRSEDTLESRIESQSSTILNRDDFESAIDYDTEGELDLQEDDIDTWLQNELSETHLTVVTEVEPLEVDLFDMVTGESPIYEFESKVAELEDDVVYDGIDGSYENAPDMARAEVRQRYFENIYAWIETMGQIHDDSNDAADEMIGELLGGANDMLEDSVGFFQGVLANPEEALGDDPHDEWALAGGSPLHEDVRLVVDGSPTYLPLETVERGEVPAVRPDGNGPLNPAPAAHAPLGAKYENEVGFPGAPVVPWPQFFFLQLDAWQVDVKGEYARFEVRATSGDGPRTDSTTYVREDKAVYIDATNADGKVKAGSVDPIAFENSVPVVTFVPSPQLLPRGSPGVGNTGQETNESDNWTEIGDV
;
A
#
# COMPACT_ATOMS: atom_id res chain seq x y z
N MET A 1 -38.89 19.02 -41.90
CA MET A 1 -37.64 19.52 -42.51
C MET A 1 -37.07 20.69 -41.72
N LEU A 2 -37.60 21.92 -41.74
CA LEU A 2 -37.03 23.00 -40.93
C LEU A 2 -37.00 22.69 -39.41
N PHE A 3 -38.07 22.12 -38.86
CA PHE A 3 -38.11 21.68 -37.46
C PHE A 3 -37.13 20.55 -37.14
N GLU A 4 -36.89 19.63 -38.09
CA GLU A 4 -35.92 18.55 -37.95
C GLU A 4 -34.49 19.10 -37.94
N LEU A 5 -34.18 20.03 -38.86
CA LEU A 5 -32.88 20.71 -38.90
C LEU A 5 -32.62 21.46 -37.60
N HIS A 6 -33.64 22.17 -37.11
CA HIS A 6 -33.56 22.87 -35.84
C HIS A 6 -33.32 21.92 -34.66
N GLU A 7 -34.06 20.80 -34.57
CA GLU A 7 -33.91 19.83 -33.48
C GLU A 7 -32.52 19.15 -33.50
N ARG A 8 -31.98 18.83 -34.68
CA ARG A 8 -30.62 18.30 -34.81
C ARG A 8 -29.55 19.35 -34.48
N THR A 9 -29.73 20.60 -34.90
CA THR A 9 -28.80 21.68 -34.50
C THR A 9 -28.87 21.99 -33.01
N GLU A 10 -30.06 21.94 -32.39
CA GLU A 10 -30.19 22.05 -30.92
C GLU A 10 -29.58 20.85 -30.20
N ARG A 11 -29.62 19.66 -30.79
CA ARG A 11 -28.91 18.48 -30.25
C ARG A 11 -27.40 18.67 -30.32
N PHE A 12 -26.89 19.14 -31.47
CA PHE A 12 -25.46 19.44 -31.63
C PHE A 12 -25.00 20.51 -30.63
N GLU A 13 -25.72 21.63 -30.53
CA GLU A 13 -25.39 22.70 -29.57
C GLU A 13 -25.49 22.24 -28.12
N ARG A 14 -26.48 21.39 -27.79
CA ARG A 14 -26.57 20.79 -26.45
C ARG A 14 -25.36 19.88 -26.20
N GLY A 15 -25.07 18.97 -27.12
CA GLY A 15 -23.90 18.09 -27.04
C GLY A 15 -22.59 18.86 -26.90
N LEU A 16 -22.46 20.01 -27.56
CA LEU A 16 -21.30 20.89 -27.43
C LEU A 16 -21.17 21.49 -26.03
N ASN A 17 -22.27 21.64 -25.28
CA ASN A 17 -22.29 22.21 -23.94
C ASN A 17 -22.53 21.15 -22.85
N ASP A 18 -22.61 19.87 -23.23
CA ASP A 18 -22.75 18.78 -22.28
C ASP A 18 -21.41 18.65 -21.53
N GLY A 19 -21.46 19.02 -20.24
CA GLY A 19 -20.31 18.91 -19.36
C GLY A 19 -19.87 17.46 -19.18
N PHE A 20 -18.61 17.25 -18.82
CA PHE A 20 -18.02 15.91 -18.65
C PHE A 20 -18.88 14.96 -17.81
N ARG A 21 -19.57 15.48 -16.77
CA ARG A 21 -20.43 14.69 -15.88
C ARG A 21 -21.88 14.55 -16.30
N GLU A 22 -22.35 15.41 -17.18
CA GLU A 22 -23.75 15.42 -17.61
C GLU A 22 -24.00 14.41 -18.74
N ALA A 23 -22.93 13.96 -19.38
CA ALA A 23 -22.93 12.94 -20.40
C ALA A 23 -22.81 11.52 -19.84
N ASP A 24 -23.65 10.61 -20.36
CA ASP A 24 -23.56 9.16 -20.14
C ASP A 24 -22.65 8.54 -21.22
N GLY A 25 -21.74 7.63 -20.84
CA GLY A 25 -20.82 6.97 -21.78
C GLY A 25 -19.86 7.96 -22.47
N TYR A 26 -19.81 7.91 -23.80
CA TYR A 26 -18.97 8.78 -24.64
C TYR A 26 -19.76 9.88 -25.37
N GLU A 27 -20.99 10.17 -24.94
CA GLU A 27 -21.82 11.20 -25.56
C GLU A 27 -21.36 12.62 -25.18
N GLY A 28 -21.62 13.60 -26.05
CA GLY A 28 -21.28 15.00 -25.78
C GLY A 28 -19.80 15.36 -26.01
N PHE A 29 -19.53 16.65 -26.15
CA PHE A 29 -18.21 17.16 -26.52
C PHE A 29 -17.16 16.88 -25.45
N SER A 30 -17.49 17.10 -24.16
CA SER A 30 -16.53 16.91 -23.07
C SER A 30 -15.99 15.48 -22.98
N ARG A 31 -16.85 14.46 -23.14
CA ARG A 31 -16.43 13.04 -23.12
C ARG A 31 -15.67 12.65 -24.38
N LYS A 32 -16.07 13.15 -25.56
CA LYS A 32 -15.33 12.91 -26.81
C LYS A 32 -13.95 13.56 -26.80
N LEU A 33 -13.82 14.76 -26.24
CA LEU A 33 -12.54 15.42 -26.04
C LEU A 33 -11.70 14.65 -25.01
N ALA A 34 -12.29 14.21 -23.89
CA ALA A 34 -11.61 13.38 -22.90
C ALA A 34 -11.10 12.06 -23.50
N ALA A 35 -11.89 11.38 -24.35
CA ALA A 35 -11.49 10.15 -25.03
C ALA A 35 -10.26 10.32 -25.95
N ARG A 36 -9.91 11.58 -26.30
CA ARG A 36 -8.71 11.91 -27.05
C ARG A 36 -7.56 12.39 -26.15
N LEU A 37 -7.88 13.21 -25.15
CA LEU A 37 -6.90 13.75 -24.21
C LEU A 37 -6.31 12.68 -23.30
N TYR A 38 -7.13 11.79 -22.72
CA TYR A 38 -6.64 10.76 -21.78
C TYR A 38 -5.57 9.86 -22.42
N PRO A 39 -5.84 9.21 -23.57
CA PRO A 39 -4.82 8.48 -24.33
C PRO A 39 -3.53 9.26 -24.59
N LEU A 40 -3.65 10.49 -25.09
CA LEU A 40 -2.48 11.29 -25.45
C LEU A 40 -1.64 11.63 -24.21
N VAL A 41 -2.29 12.04 -23.11
CA VAL A 41 -1.61 12.42 -21.88
C VAL A 41 -0.97 11.23 -21.21
N TRP A 42 -1.70 10.11 -21.09
CA TRP A 42 -1.17 8.89 -20.50
C TRP A 42 0.04 8.36 -21.29
N GLY A 43 -0.05 8.28 -22.62
CA GLY A 43 1.07 7.80 -23.43
C GLY A 43 2.29 8.72 -23.36
N LYS A 44 2.09 10.04 -23.45
CA LYS A 44 3.19 11.00 -23.24
C LYS A 44 3.80 10.93 -21.84
N ALA A 45 2.97 10.74 -20.83
CA ALA A 45 3.40 10.66 -19.45
C ALA A 45 4.21 9.41 -19.18
N TYR A 46 3.76 8.29 -19.72
CA TYR A 46 4.48 7.03 -19.68
C TYR A 46 5.83 7.12 -20.41
N TYR A 47 5.84 7.69 -21.63
CA TYR A 47 7.05 7.88 -22.43
C TYR A 47 8.08 8.82 -21.78
N ASP A 48 7.63 9.92 -21.16
CA ASP A 48 8.51 10.83 -20.38
C ASP A 48 9.17 10.12 -19.20
N ARG A 49 8.55 9.06 -18.67
CA ARG A 49 9.05 8.33 -17.50
C ARG A 49 9.91 7.12 -17.86
N LEU A 50 9.44 6.20 -18.69
CA LEU A 50 10.11 4.91 -18.85
C LEU A 50 11.19 4.89 -19.93
N ASP A 51 11.06 5.68 -21.00
CA ASP A 51 11.98 5.62 -22.14
C ASP A 51 13.13 6.62 -22.08
N ASN A 52 13.06 7.62 -21.20
CA ASN A 52 14.02 8.72 -21.12
C ASN A 52 14.76 8.81 -19.78
N ASP A 53 16.00 9.32 -19.81
CA ASP A 53 16.72 9.70 -18.60
C ASP A 53 15.86 10.74 -17.84
N PRO A 54 15.53 10.56 -16.55
CA PRO A 54 14.66 11.48 -15.82
C PRO A 54 15.19 12.92 -15.70
N SER A 55 16.47 13.14 -16.05
CA SER A 55 17.06 14.47 -16.20
C SER A 55 16.82 15.12 -17.57
N GLU A 56 16.34 14.37 -18.57
CA GLU A 56 16.02 14.76 -19.94
C GLU A 56 14.51 14.59 -20.20
N ARG A 57 13.73 15.66 -19.99
CA ARG A 57 12.29 15.66 -20.26
C ARG A 57 11.99 15.53 -21.75
N ALA A 58 11.12 14.58 -22.10
CA ALA A 58 10.61 14.42 -23.45
C ALA A 58 9.60 15.54 -23.80
N PHE A 59 8.78 15.96 -22.83
CA PHE A 59 7.73 16.95 -23.06
C PHE A 59 7.76 18.10 -22.05
N GLU A 60 7.72 19.33 -22.55
CA GLU A 60 7.55 20.53 -21.72
C GLU A 60 6.11 20.68 -21.19
N ASN A 61 5.12 20.17 -21.92
CA ASN A 61 3.70 20.16 -21.57
C ASN A 61 3.04 18.91 -22.16
N VAL A 62 2.26 18.18 -21.37
CA VAL A 62 1.56 16.97 -21.80
C VAL A 62 0.34 17.28 -22.70
N THR A 63 -0.31 18.42 -22.51
CA THR A 63 -1.36 18.92 -23.43
C THR A 63 -1.10 20.39 -23.81
N PRO A 64 -0.18 20.66 -24.74
CA PRO A 64 -0.07 21.98 -25.35
C PRO A 64 -1.42 22.44 -25.89
N ASN A 65 -1.67 23.75 -25.88
CA ASN A 65 -2.89 24.32 -26.44
C ASN A 65 -3.06 23.90 -27.91
N GLU A 66 -1.96 23.84 -28.67
CA GLU A 66 -1.93 23.38 -30.07
C GLU A 66 -2.43 21.93 -30.22
N HIS A 67 -2.10 21.02 -29.30
CA HIS A 67 -2.62 19.65 -29.34
C HIS A 67 -4.10 19.62 -28.98
N THR A 68 -4.48 20.40 -27.97
CA THR A 68 -5.88 20.54 -27.55
C THR A 68 -6.74 21.08 -28.70
N GLU A 69 -6.21 21.99 -29.53
CA GLU A 69 -6.89 22.50 -30.72
C GLU A 69 -7.25 21.39 -31.71
N VAL A 70 -6.27 20.53 -32.04
CA VAL A 70 -6.47 19.41 -32.97
C VAL A 70 -7.50 18.42 -32.42
N LEU A 71 -7.33 18.03 -31.15
CA LEU A 71 -8.22 17.05 -30.51
C LEU A 71 -9.64 17.59 -30.29
N ALA A 72 -9.79 18.88 -29.99
CA ALA A 72 -11.10 19.52 -29.86
C ALA A 72 -11.83 19.56 -31.21
N ASN A 73 -11.15 19.90 -32.30
CA ASN A 73 -11.77 19.89 -33.63
C ASN A 73 -12.21 18.48 -34.04
N ASP A 74 -11.38 17.47 -33.80
CA ASP A 74 -11.74 16.06 -34.03
C ASP A 74 -12.98 15.64 -33.23
N ALA A 75 -13.04 16.00 -31.95
CA ALA A 75 -14.20 15.74 -31.08
C ALA A 75 -15.47 16.46 -31.57
N ILE A 76 -15.35 17.67 -32.10
CA ILE A 76 -16.48 18.42 -32.66
C ILE A 76 -17.01 17.74 -33.92
N PHE A 77 -16.14 17.25 -34.82
CA PHE A 77 -16.58 16.52 -36.01
C PHE A 77 -17.26 15.20 -35.64
N ALA A 78 -16.72 14.46 -34.67
CA ALA A 78 -17.39 13.28 -34.12
C ALA A 78 -18.77 13.61 -33.53
N LEU A 79 -18.92 14.76 -32.85
CA LEU A 79 -20.23 15.21 -32.38
C LEU A 79 -21.17 15.64 -33.53
N GLN A 80 -20.65 16.16 -34.63
CA GLN A 80 -21.44 16.43 -35.84
C GLN A 80 -21.96 15.11 -36.45
N LYS A 81 -21.14 14.05 -36.49
CA LYS A 81 -21.55 12.70 -36.92
C LYS A 81 -22.72 12.21 -36.05
N ASP A 82 -22.63 12.31 -34.73
CA ASP A 82 -23.71 11.91 -33.82
C ASP A 82 -25.01 12.71 -34.01
N ALA A 83 -24.88 14.04 -34.15
CA ALA A 83 -26.05 14.91 -34.21
C ALA A 83 -26.77 14.87 -35.57
N PHE A 84 -26.01 14.70 -36.67
CA PHE A 84 -26.52 14.84 -38.04
C PHE A 84 -26.47 13.54 -38.86
N GLY A 85 -25.65 12.56 -38.46
CA GLY A 85 -25.36 11.27 -39.11
C GLY A 85 -24.02 11.28 -39.88
N ASP A 86 -23.37 10.13 -40.03
CA ASP A 86 -22.03 9.95 -40.64
C ASP A 86 -21.85 10.60 -42.02
N GLY A 87 -22.93 10.68 -42.80
CA GLY A 87 -22.92 11.27 -44.13
C GLY A 87 -23.20 12.78 -44.19
N ALA A 88 -23.29 13.46 -43.04
CA ALA A 88 -23.76 14.83 -42.91
C ALA A 88 -22.81 15.79 -42.18
N VAL A 89 -21.57 15.38 -41.91
CA VAL A 89 -20.49 16.24 -41.38
C VAL A 89 -20.09 17.30 -42.40
N ASP A 90 -19.36 18.34 -41.96
CA ASP A 90 -18.73 19.29 -42.86
C ASP A 90 -17.89 18.55 -43.92
N PRO A 91 -18.16 18.76 -45.23
CA PRO A 91 -17.50 18.02 -46.31
C PRO A 91 -16.00 18.32 -46.44
N TYR A 92 -15.47 19.27 -45.67
CA TYR A 92 -14.05 19.57 -45.62
C TYR A 92 -13.33 19.01 -44.39
N GLU A 93 -14.00 18.26 -43.51
CA GLU A 93 -13.44 17.57 -42.32
C GLU A 93 -12.10 16.88 -42.62
N ASP A 94 -12.10 15.87 -43.48
CA ASP A 94 -10.89 15.10 -43.83
C ASP A 94 -9.74 16.01 -44.28
N ARG A 95 -10.07 17.08 -45.00
CA ARG A 95 -9.07 17.99 -45.57
C ARG A 95 -8.43 18.86 -44.50
N VAL A 96 -9.22 19.38 -43.56
CA VAL A 96 -8.70 20.25 -42.50
C VAL A 96 -7.99 19.45 -41.42
N MET A 97 -8.51 18.26 -41.09
CA MET A 97 -7.90 17.38 -40.09
C MET A 97 -6.59 16.77 -40.60
N ARG A 98 -6.43 16.49 -41.90
CA ARG A 98 -5.19 15.93 -42.47
C ARG A 98 -3.93 16.74 -42.14
N GLY A 99 -4.01 18.06 -42.22
CA GLY A 99 -2.86 18.92 -41.88
C GLY A 99 -2.62 18.96 -40.38
N ALA A 100 -3.70 19.12 -39.61
CA ALA A 100 -3.67 19.18 -38.16
C ALA A 100 -3.12 17.89 -37.52
N SER A 101 -3.54 16.71 -38.01
CA SER A 101 -3.07 15.42 -37.54
C SER A 101 -1.60 15.18 -37.90
N ALA A 102 -1.16 15.56 -39.10
CA ALA A 102 0.25 15.49 -39.48
C ALA A 102 1.13 16.32 -38.55
N CYS A 103 0.67 17.50 -38.13
CA CYS A 103 1.45 18.36 -37.23
C CYS A 103 1.43 17.90 -35.79
N LEU A 104 0.32 17.30 -35.34
CA LEU A 104 0.31 16.58 -34.08
C LEU A 104 1.32 15.42 -34.09
N ALA A 105 1.39 14.65 -35.19
CA ALA A 105 2.35 13.54 -35.33
C ALA A 105 3.80 14.03 -35.27
N VAL A 106 4.13 15.09 -36.03
CA VAL A 106 5.47 15.72 -36.04
C VAL A 106 5.85 16.24 -34.65
N ASP A 107 4.94 16.89 -33.94
CA ASP A 107 5.23 17.43 -32.61
C ASP A 107 5.33 16.34 -31.53
N LEU A 108 4.65 15.20 -31.71
CA LEU A 108 4.86 14.03 -30.85
C LEU A 108 6.25 13.41 -31.04
N GLY A 109 6.82 13.51 -32.25
CA GLY A 109 8.18 13.08 -32.54
C GLY A 109 8.32 11.60 -32.88
N GLU A 110 9.31 11.27 -33.71
CA GLU A 110 9.49 9.92 -34.31
C GLU A 110 9.63 8.83 -33.25
N GLU A 111 10.24 9.16 -32.11
CA GLU A 111 10.51 8.21 -31.03
C GLU A 111 9.25 7.82 -30.26
N VAL A 112 8.18 8.61 -30.32
CA VAL A 112 6.92 8.38 -29.59
C VAL A 112 5.88 7.70 -30.47
N VAL A 113 5.86 8.01 -31.76
CA VAL A 113 4.89 7.42 -32.71
C VAL A 113 5.47 6.28 -33.55
N ASP A 114 6.74 5.88 -33.32
CA ASP A 114 7.53 4.88 -34.05
C ASP A 114 7.30 4.93 -35.58
N ALA A 115 7.35 6.15 -36.14
CA ALA A 115 7.05 6.43 -37.54
C ALA A 115 8.08 7.37 -38.17
N ASP A 116 8.31 7.21 -39.48
CA ASP A 116 9.14 8.12 -40.28
C ASP A 116 8.35 9.41 -40.53
N LEU A 117 8.79 10.52 -39.93
CA LEU A 117 8.07 11.80 -39.95
C LEU A 117 8.64 12.80 -40.97
N GLU A 118 9.72 12.45 -41.69
CA GLU A 118 10.41 13.35 -42.64
C GLU A 118 9.44 13.91 -43.71
N ASP A 119 8.50 13.09 -44.19
CA ASP A 119 7.51 13.51 -45.19
C ASP A 119 6.39 14.38 -44.59
N MET A 120 6.11 14.27 -43.28
CA MET A 120 5.04 15.00 -42.58
C MET A 120 5.45 16.42 -42.17
N GLU A 121 6.73 16.66 -41.86
CA GLU A 121 7.24 18.02 -41.57
C GLU A 121 6.90 19.00 -42.72
N THR A 122 7.01 18.51 -43.97
CA THR A 122 6.71 19.31 -45.16
C THR A 122 5.23 19.68 -45.29
N LEU A 123 4.31 18.89 -44.71
CA LEU A 123 2.88 19.18 -44.66
C LEU A 123 2.60 20.32 -43.67
N CYS A 124 3.31 20.34 -42.54
CA CYS A 124 3.19 21.36 -41.49
C CYS A 124 3.74 22.73 -41.86
N GLU A 125 4.80 22.76 -42.66
CA GLU A 125 5.36 24.02 -43.18
C GLU A 125 4.53 24.65 -44.31
N SER A 126 3.50 23.96 -44.83
CA SER A 126 2.78 24.37 -46.03
C SER A 126 1.41 25.01 -45.76
N ASP A 127 1.28 26.32 -46.02
CA ASP A 127 -0.01 27.06 -45.94
C ASP A 127 -1.08 26.61 -46.96
N TYR A 128 -0.74 25.70 -47.88
CA TYR A 128 -1.58 25.30 -49.00
C TYR A 128 -1.68 23.78 -49.11
N VAL A 129 -2.69 23.21 -48.46
CA VAL A 129 -3.18 21.85 -48.77
C VAL A 129 -3.84 21.86 -50.15
N PHE A 130 -3.02 21.89 -51.19
CA PHE A 130 -3.36 21.40 -52.53
C PHE A 130 -2.12 20.71 -53.06
N GLY A 131 -2.22 19.39 -53.23
CA GLY A 131 -1.13 18.58 -53.74
C GLY A 131 -0.46 19.22 -54.95
N ASP A 132 0.87 19.28 -54.90
CA ASP A 132 1.68 19.52 -56.08
C ASP A 132 2.82 18.51 -56.16
N VAL A 133 3.02 18.00 -57.38
CA VAL A 133 4.14 17.19 -57.90
C VAL A 133 4.82 16.24 -56.89
N GLU A 134 4.39 15.00 -56.65
CA GLU A 134 4.42 13.89 -57.61
C GLU A 134 3.40 12.77 -57.26
N GLY A 135 2.48 13.00 -56.31
CA GLY A 135 1.36 12.09 -56.04
C GLY A 135 1.70 10.81 -55.28
N GLU A 136 2.77 10.83 -54.48
CA GLU A 136 3.18 9.73 -53.58
C GLU A 136 3.45 10.25 -52.16
N LEU A 137 2.67 11.22 -51.66
CA LEU A 137 2.69 11.51 -50.21
C LEU A 137 1.76 10.50 -49.54
N GLU A 138 2.29 9.80 -48.54
CA GLU A 138 1.50 8.92 -47.67
C GLU A 138 0.39 9.75 -46.99
N ASP A 139 -0.77 9.13 -46.76
CA ASP A 139 -1.83 9.80 -46.02
C ASP A 139 -1.36 9.89 -44.55
N PRO A 140 -1.34 11.08 -43.93
CA PRO A 140 -0.92 11.19 -42.54
C PRO A 140 -1.90 10.43 -41.65
N PRO A 141 -1.44 9.94 -40.49
CA PRO A 141 -2.28 9.16 -39.60
C PRO A 141 -3.48 9.99 -39.14
N THR A 142 -4.60 9.31 -38.98
CA THR A 142 -5.78 9.83 -38.28
C THR A 142 -5.47 10.04 -36.80
N ILE A 143 -6.31 10.80 -36.09
CA ILE A 143 -6.16 10.97 -34.64
C ILE A 143 -6.25 9.61 -33.93
N GLN A 144 -7.14 8.72 -34.36
CA GLN A 144 -7.23 7.37 -33.82
C GLN A 144 -5.93 6.57 -33.99
N GLU A 145 -5.33 6.61 -35.17
CA GLU A 145 -4.06 5.93 -35.43
C GLU A 145 -2.94 6.52 -34.55
N LEU A 146 -2.86 7.84 -34.42
CA LEU A 146 -1.90 8.50 -33.53
C LEU A 146 -2.06 8.10 -32.07
N LEU A 147 -3.29 8.10 -31.54
CA LEU A 147 -3.54 7.68 -30.16
C LEU A 147 -3.20 6.21 -29.94
N THR A 148 -3.40 5.36 -30.95
CA THR A 148 -3.02 3.94 -30.87
C THR A 148 -1.50 3.77 -30.88
N LEU A 149 -0.78 4.55 -31.69
CA LEU A 149 0.69 4.54 -31.75
C LEU A 149 1.31 5.04 -30.43
N VAL A 150 0.82 6.16 -29.91
CA VAL A 150 1.25 6.72 -28.61
C VAL A 150 1.00 5.77 -27.45
N LEU A 151 0.06 4.83 -27.59
CA LEU A 151 -0.29 3.82 -26.58
C LEU A 151 0.16 2.41 -26.98
N GLU A 152 1.04 2.24 -27.96
CA GLU A 152 1.33 0.90 -28.50
C GLU A 152 1.88 -0.05 -27.43
N ASP A 153 2.82 0.41 -26.62
CA ASP A 153 3.40 -0.39 -25.53
C ASP A 153 2.43 -0.55 -24.35
N TYR A 154 1.59 0.46 -24.10
CA TYR A 154 0.49 0.41 -23.16
C TYR A 154 -0.51 -0.72 -23.53
N VAL A 155 -0.91 -0.82 -24.81
CA VAL A 155 -1.91 -1.80 -25.32
C VAL A 155 -1.32 -3.22 -25.40
N ARG A 156 0.00 -3.37 -25.48
CA ARG A 156 0.69 -4.67 -25.46
C ARG A 156 0.78 -5.31 -24.08
N GLY A 157 0.37 -4.60 -23.01
CA GLY A 157 0.38 -5.11 -21.64
C GLY A 157 1.75 -5.06 -20.99
N GLU A 158 2.62 -4.14 -21.41
CA GLU A 158 3.97 -3.97 -20.85
C GLU A 158 3.99 -3.03 -19.62
N MET A 159 2.85 -2.88 -18.93
CA MET A 159 2.68 -2.00 -17.75
C MET A 159 2.68 -2.75 -16.42
N GLU A 160 3.41 -3.87 -16.39
CA GLU A 160 3.66 -4.57 -15.13
C GLU A 160 4.83 -3.88 -14.44
N VAL A 161 4.60 -3.40 -13.22
CA VAL A 161 5.65 -2.92 -12.34
C VAL A 161 6.10 -4.10 -11.50
N GLU A 162 7.41 -4.36 -11.49
CA GLU A 162 8.02 -5.36 -10.63
C GLU A 162 8.23 -4.75 -9.24
N LEU A 163 7.50 -5.24 -8.23
CA LEU A 163 7.71 -4.86 -6.84
C LEU A 163 8.65 -5.87 -6.18
N GLU A 164 9.66 -5.35 -5.50
CA GLU A 164 10.65 -6.12 -4.75
C GLU A 164 10.28 -6.23 -3.27
N ILE A 165 10.58 -7.38 -2.64
CA ILE A 165 10.43 -7.54 -1.18
C ILE A 165 11.48 -6.74 -0.40
N HIS A 166 12.58 -6.37 -1.07
CA HIS A 166 13.79 -5.77 -0.50
C HIS A 166 13.53 -4.66 0.55
N PRO A 167 12.73 -3.62 0.28
CA PRO A 167 12.49 -2.55 1.26
C PRO A 167 11.77 -3.03 2.53
N PHE A 168 10.85 -4.01 2.42
CA PHE A 168 10.12 -4.55 3.57
C PHE A 168 11.02 -5.47 4.42
N ALA A 169 11.84 -6.27 3.74
CA ALA A 169 12.86 -7.11 4.35
C ALA A 169 13.90 -6.28 5.11
N GLU A 170 14.33 -5.15 4.59
CA GLU A 170 15.28 -4.26 5.28
C GLU A 170 14.67 -3.59 6.51
N ALA A 171 13.42 -3.11 6.40
CA ALA A 171 12.71 -2.54 7.54
C ALA A 171 12.58 -3.56 8.68
N ALA A 172 12.22 -4.80 8.33
CA ALA A 172 12.17 -5.90 9.28
C ALA A 172 13.55 -6.23 9.87
N PHE A 173 14.62 -6.19 9.08
CA PHE A 173 15.98 -6.46 9.55
C PHE A 173 16.44 -5.40 10.56
N VAL A 174 16.24 -4.12 10.23
CA VAL A 174 16.55 -2.98 11.11
C VAL A 174 15.76 -3.05 12.41
N GLU A 175 14.46 -3.32 12.35
CA GLU A 175 13.62 -3.48 13.55
C GLU A 175 14.07 -4.67 14.41
N THR A 176 14.50 -5.75 13.76
CA THR A 176 14.90 -6.96 14.47
C THR A 176 16.22 -6.75 15.20
N THR A 177 17.23 -6.19 14.50
CA THR A 177 18.63 -6.11 14.95
C THR A 177 19.03 -4.81 15.63
N GLY A 178 18.25 -3.74 15.43
CA GLY A 178 18.65 -2.38 15.80
C GLY A 178 19.78 -1.80 14.93
N PHE A 179 20.00 -2.35 13.72
CA PHE A 179 20.92 -1.75 12.74
C PHE A 179 20.48 -0.33 12.36
N THR A 180 21.40 0.50 11.88
CA THR A 180 21.04 1.82 11.34
C THR A 180 20.81 1.71 9.84
N MET A 181 19.84 2.47 9.31
CA MET A 181 19.59 2.55 7.86
C MET A 181 20.86 2.91 7.07
N ASP A 182 21.64 3.88 7.55
CA ASP A 182 22.93 4.29 6.94
C ASP A 182 23.97 3.15 6.83
N GLY A 183 23.80 2.07 7.60
CA GLY A 183 24.71 0.93 7.60
C GLY A 183 24.32 -0.19 6.63
N LEU A 184 23.07 -0.19 6.13
CA LEU A 184 22.55 -1.28 5.29
C LEU A 184 23.28 -1.37 3.95
N GLU A 185 23.56 -0.23 3.31
CA GLU A 185 24.32 -0.20 2.05
C GLU A 185 25.70 -0.85 2.25
N ASP A 186 26.45 -0.41 3.27
CA ASP A 186 27.78 -0.92 3.58
C ASP A 186 27.77 -2.44 3.91
N GLU A 187 26.67 -2.96 4.47
CA GLU A 187 26.52 -4.35 4.86
C GLU A 187 26.11 -5.26 3.70
N PHE A 188 25.13 -4.86 2.89
CA PHE A 188 24.47 -5.76 1.94
C PHE A 188 24.79 -5.47 0.46
N TYR A 189 25.27 -4.28 0.11
CA TYR A 189 25.45 -3.88 -1.29
C TYR A 189 26.37 -4.83 -2.07
N GLU A 190 27.54 -5.20 -1.50
CA GLU A 190 28.51 -6.06 -2.18
C GLU A 190 27.89 -7.44 -2.50
N ASP A 191 27.22 -8.06 -1.54
CA ASP A 191 26.62 -9.38 -1.69
C ASP A 191 25.40 -9.35 -2.63
N LEU A 192 24.56 -8.30 -2.55
CA LEU A 192 23.41 -8.14 -3.44
C LEU A 192 23.83 -7.85 -4.89
N ASN A 193 24.90 -7.08 -5.10
CA ASN A 193 25.42 -6.79 -6.44
C ASN A 193 26.14 -7.99 -7.07
N GLU A 194 26.62 -8.94 -6.26
CA GLU A 194 27.12 -10.23 -6.74
C GLU A 194 26.00 -11.24 -7.04
N SER A 195 24.77 -10.99 -6.55
CA SER A 195 23.61 -11.81 -6.88
C SER A 195 23.21 -11.64 -8.36
N ASP A 196 22.63 -12.69 -8.95
CA ASP A 196 22.05 -12.58 -10.30
C ASP A 196 20.69 -11.83 -10.31
N ARG A 197 20.21 -11.38 -9.13
CA ARG A 197 18.88 -10.79 -8.93
C ARG A 197 18.85 -9.28 -9.17
N PHE A 198 19.84 -8.55 -8.66
CA PHE A 198 19.90 -7.09 -8.73
C PHE A 198 21.07 -6.62 -9.57
N ASP A 199 20.89 -5.53 -10.30
CA ASP A 199 21.98 -4.83 -10.98
C ASP A 199 22.45 -3.59 -10.20
N GLU A 200 23.62 -3.09 -10.59
CA GLU A 200 24.25 -1.91 -9.99
C GLU A 200 23.33 -0.67 -10.05
N THR A 201 22.50 -0.55 -11.09
CA THR A 201 21.62 0.63 -11.25
C THR A 201 20.47 0.61 -10.25
N TYR A 202 19.86 -0.56 -10.02
CA TYR A 202 18.84 -0.74 -8.99
C TYR A 202 19.40 -0.43 -7.60
N LEU A 203 20.55 -1.03 -7.23
CA LEU A 203 21.12 -0.89 -5.89
C LEU A 203 21.62 0.55 -5.62
N GLU A 204 22.25 1.19 -6.61
CA GLU A 204 22.60 2.61 -6.53
C GLU A 204 21.37 3.51 -6.39
N SER A 205 20.21 3.11 -6.90
CA SER A 205 18.96 3.85 -6.72
C SER A 205 18.34 3.58 -5.35
N HIS A 206 18.40 2.34 -4.86
CA HIS A 206 17.79 1.88 -3.61
C HIS A 206 18.41 2.56 -2.38
N TYR A 207 19.73 2.71 -2.33
CA TYR A 207 20.44 3.23 -1.15
C TYR A 207 20.67 4.76 -1.12
N GLN A 208 20.03 5.55 -2.00
CA GLN A 208 20.27 7.00 -2.02
C GLN A 208 19.74 7.75 -0.77
N GLU A 209 20.59 8.59 -0.17
CA GLU A 209 20.34 9.26 1.12
C GLU A 209 19.45 10.55 1.08
N GLU A 210 19.23 11.24 -0.06
CA GLU A 210 18.74 12.65 -0.07
C GLU A 210 17.24 12.88 -0.35
N LEU A 211 16.33 12.56 0.58
CA LEU A 211 14.89 12.78 0.36
C LEU A 211 14.44 14.25 0.48
N ILE A 212 13.74 14.80 -0.51
CA ILE A 212 13.20 16.16 -0.54
C ILE A 212 11.82 16.20 -1.24
N ASN A 213 10.84 16.81 -0.55
CA ASN A 213 9.54 17.32 -0.99
C ASN A 213 8.32 16.38 -0.94
N ALA A 214 7.59 16.45 0.19
CA ALA A 214 6.17 16.09 0.30
C ALA A 214 5.33 17.25 0.91
N GLU A 215 5.84 18.49 0.87
CA GLU A 215 5.35 19.55 1.78
C GLU A 215 4.15 20.37 1.27
N GLU A 216 3.56 20.08 0.10
CA GLU A 216 2.56 20.97 -0.51
C GLU A 216 1.10 20.47 -0.55
N VAL A 217 0.82 19.18 -0.31
CA VAL A 217 -0.55 18.63 -0.37
C VAL A 217 -1.07 18.22 1.02
N THR A 218 -2.25 18.72 1.44
CA THR A 218 -2.73 18.60 2.83
C THR A 218 -3.20 17.19 3.21
N GLY A 219 -3.80 16.42 2.29
CA GLY A 219 -4.22 15.02 2.53
C GLY A 219 -3.02 14.10 2.75
N LEU A 220 -2.03 14.18 1.85
CA LEU A 220 -0.80 13.38 1.90
C LEU A 220 0.08 13.66 3.11
N LYS A 221 0.04 14.87 3.69
CA LYS A 221 0.76 15.19 4.95
C LYS A 221 0.41 14.27 6.11
N ASN A 222 -0.85 13.81 6.19
CA ASN A 222 -1.26 12.90 7.27
C ASN A 222 -0.66 11.51 7.06
N VAL A 223 -0.63 11.03 5.81
CA VAL A 223 -0.03 9.75 5.42
C VAL A 223 1.49 9.77 5.69
N VAL A 224 2.18 10.82 5.22
CA VAL A 224 3.61 11.02 5.50
C VAL A 224 3.89 11.09 7.00
N GLY A 225 3.04 11.77 7.77
CA GLY A 225 3.17 11.81 9.24
C GLY A 225 2.96 10.45 9.91
N LYS A 226 2.09 9.58 9.37
CA LYS A 226 1.91 8.19 9.84
C LYS A 226 3.19 7.38 9.58
N LEU A 227 3.73 7.47 8.37
CA LEU A 227 4.98 6.82 7.99
C LEU A 227 6.16 7.27 8.86
N GLU A 228 6.38 8.58 9.00
CA GLU A 228 7.44 9.13 9.86
C GLU A 228 7.28 8.62 11.30
N SER A 229 6.05 8.50 11.80
CA SER A 229 5.78 7.95 13.13
C SER A 229 6.15 6.47 13.23
N GLU A 230 5.92 5.65 12.20
CA GLU A 230 6.31 4.23 12.20
C GLU A 230 7.83 4.06 12.13
N VAL A 231 8.51 4.78 11.22
CA VAL A 231 9.98 4.75 11.10
C VAL A 231 10.68 5.14 12.41
N ASN A 232 10.20 6.18 13.09
CA ASN A 232 10.75 6.60 14.38
C ASN A 232 10.59 5.56 15.50
N LYS A 233 9.66 4.59 15.39
CA LYS A 233 9.55 3.50 16.38
C LYS A 233 10.66 2.47 16.18
N ILE A 234 11.05 2.22 14.94
CA ILE A 234 12.05 1.21 14.56
C ILE A 234 13.41 1.50 15.19
N GLU A 235 13.90 2.74 15.08
CA GLU A 235 15.23 3.16 15.57
C GLU A 235 15.41 2.98 17.10
N SER A 236 14.35 2.60 17.83
CA SER A 236 14.37 2.34 19.27
C SER A 236 14.25 0.88 19.67
N THR A 237 14.13 -0.05 18.73
CA THR A 237 13.83 -1.47 18.97
C THR A 237 15.02 -2.35 18.60
N ASP A 238 15.43 -3.23 19.53
CA ASP A 238 16.42 -4.29 19.34
C ASP A 238 15.79 -5.57 19.90
N SER A 239 15.11 -6.31 19.02
CA SER A 239 14.35 -7.48 19.42
C SER A 239 15.21 -8.75 19.56
N VAL A 240 16.46 -8.74 19.06
CA VAL A 240 17.38 -9.89 19.23
C VAL A 240 17.55 -10.22 20.71
N LYS A 241 17.77 -9.21 21.55
CA LYS A 241 17.90 -9.43 23.01
C LYS A 241 16.62 -9.96 23.64
N GLU A 242 15.46 -9.46 23.21
CA GLU A 242 14.17 -9.91 23.71
C GLU A 242 13.90 -11.37 23.31
N SER A 243 14.22 -11.74 22.05
CA SER A 243 14.14 -13.11 21.56
C SER A 243 15.08 -14.04 22.33
N VAL A 244 16.34 -13.65 22.55
CA VAL A 244 17.28 -14.45 23.36
C VAL A 244 16.73 -14.63 24.78
N SER A 245 16.30 -13.56 25.42
CA SER A 245 15.74 -13.60 26.77
C SER A 245 14.52 -14.53 26.87
N SER A 246 13.66 -14.53 25.85
CA SER A 246 12.49 -15.44 25.79
C SER A 246 12.88 -16.92 25.79
N ILE A 247 14.01 -17.27 25.19
CA ILE A 247 14.54 -18.65 25.14
C ILE A 247 15.21 -19.05 26.45
N TYR A 248 15.93 -18.13 27.09
CA TYR A 248 16.68 -18.39 28.33
C TYR A 248 15.85 -18.26 29.60
N LYS A 249 14.56 -17.95 29.47
CA LYS A 249 13.60 -18.03 30.57
C LYS A 249 13.13 -19.46 30.82
N ALA A 250 12.94 -19.82 32.09
CA ALA A 250 12.33 -21.09 32.48
C ALA A 250 11.34 -20.91 33.65
N GLU A 251 10.20 -21.58 33.56
CA GLU A 251 9.27 -21.69 34.69
C GLU A 251 9.58 -22.98 35.47
N ILE A 252 9.62 -22.90 36.79
CA ILE A 252 9.90 -24.06 37.65
C ILE A 252 8.74 -24.34 38.58
N SER A 253 8.49 -25.63 38.81
CA SER A 253 7.46 -26.11 39.73
C SER A 253 8.00 -27.22 40.62
N LEU A 254 7.43 -27.30 41.83
CA LEU A 254 7.83 -28.24 42.87
C LEU A 254 6.70 -29.24 43.16
N GLU A 255 6.98 -30.53 43.00
CA GLU A 255 6.15 -31.58 43.57
C GLU A 255 6.68 -32.01 44.94
N GLU A 256 5.81 -32.08 45.95
CA GLU A 256 6.19 -32.42 47.33
C GLU A 256 5.53 -33.72 47.83
N ASN A 257 6.29 -34.46 48.63
CA ASN A 257 5.80 -35.62 49.37
C ASN A 257 6.42 -35.67 50.77
N ILE A 258 5.74 -35.06 51.74
CA ILE A 258 6.22 -34.97 53.13
C ILE A 258 5.54 -36.03 54.00
N ILE A 259 6.33 -36.94 54.58
CA ILE A 259 5.83 -38.07 55.35
C ILE A 259 6.43 -38.03 56.76
N ARG A 260 5.59 -38.40 57.72
CA ARG A 260 6.01 -38.70 59.10
C ARG A 260 5.89 -40.20 59.32
N GLU A 261 7.01 -40.88 59.54
CA GLU A 261 7.02 -42.35 59.60
C GLU A 261 6.41 -42.92 60.89
N ASN A 262 6.53 -42.19 62.01
CA ASN A 262 6.18 -42.68 63.34
C ASN A 262 5.16 -41.77 64.04
N THR A 263 4.09 -42.35 64.61
CA THR A 263 3.13 -41.60 65.44
C THR A 263 3.78 -41.00 66.69
N LEU A 264 3.25 -39.88 67.18
CA LEU A 264 3.65 -39.30 68.47
C LEU A 264 3.53 -40.35 69.59
N PRO A 265 4.32 -40.22 70.67
CA PRO A 265 4.01 -40.91 71.91
C PRO A 265 2.55 -40.62 72.31
N ASP A 266 1.84 -41.66 72.75
CA ASP A 266 0.46 -41.58 73.22
C ASP A 266 0.32 -42.43 74.49
N ALA A 267 0.58 -41.81 75.63
CA ALA A 267 0.49 -42.40 76.94
C ALA A 267 -0.98 -42.68 77.29
N ASN A 268 -1.27 -43.88 77.81
CA ASN A 268 -2.63 -44.25 78.16
C ASN A 268 -3.14 -43.47 79.39
N ILE A 269 -3.94 -42.43 79.13
CA ILE A 269 -4.48 -41.52 80.14
C ILE A 269 -5.47 -42.24 81.08
N MET A 270 -6.07 -43.37 80.72
CA MET A 270 -7.08 -44.03 81.57
C MET A 270 -6.49 -44.80 82.75
N GLU A 271 -5.29 -45.35 82.63
CA GLU A 271 -4.67 -46.14 83.70
C GLU A 271 -3.81 -45.27 84.63
N GLY A 272 -3.22 -44.18 84.09
CA GLY A 272 -2.28 -43.32 84.80
C GLY A 272 -1.04 -44.08 85.31
N PRO A 273 0.01 -43.37 85.74
CA PRO A 273 1.16 -44.03 86.37
C PRO A 273 0.74 -44.71 87.68
N THR A 274 1.44 -45.77 88.08
CA THR A 274 1.14 -46.51 89.32
C THR A 274 1.14 -45.56 90.54
N GLY A 275 0.02 -45.45 91.26
CA GLY A 275 -0.17 -44.51 92.38
C GLY A 275 -0.97 -43.24 92.04
N SER A 276 -1.46 -43.10 90.81
CA SER A 276 -2.26 -41.96 90.34
C SER A 276 -3.75 -42.04 90.69
N GLU A 277 -4.22 -43.05 91.42
CA GLU A 277 -5.66 -43.29 91.65
C GLU A 277 -6.38 -42.16 92.42
N ASN A 278 -5.62 -41.27 93.08
CA ASN A 278 -6.11 -40.08 93.79
C ASN A 278 -5.75 -38.74 93.10
N HIS A 279 -5.41 -38.75 91.80
CA HIS A 279 -5.04 -37.56 91.04
C HIS A 279 -6.06 -37.21 89.96
N THR A 280 -6.09 -35.95 89.51
CA THR A 280 -6.85 -35.50 88.33
C THR A 280 -5.90 -35.14 87.21
N TYR A 281 -6.24 -35.56 85.98
CA TYR A 281 -5.52 -35.17 84.77
C TYR A 281 -5.59 -33.66 84.60
N GLN A 282 -4.43 -33.01 84.55
CA GLN A 282 -4.31 -31.57 84.36
C GLN A 282 -3.95 -31.19 82.93
N GLY A 283 -3.39 -32.12 82.15
CA GLY A 283 -3.00 -31.87 80.76
C GLY A 283 -1.89 -32.81 80.31
N ARG A 284 -1.65 -32.78 79.00
CA ARG A 284 -0.48 -33.36 78.35
C ARG A 284 0.32 -32.25 77.71
N GLU A 285 1.63 -32.39 77.72
CA GLU A 285 2.57 -31.51 77.06
C GLU A 285 3.57 -32.37 76.28
N TYR A 286 3.97 -31.92 75.08
CA TYR A 286 5.04 -32.56 74.34
C TYR A 286 6.30 -31.72 74.51
N LEU A 287 7.34 -32.33 75.05
CA LEU A 287 8.67 -31.74 75.10
C LEU A 287 9.50 -32.28 73.95
N ILE A 288 10.04 -31.37 73.16
CA ILE A 288 10.89 -31.70 72.03
C ILE A 288 12.34 -31.64 72.50
N PHE A 289 13.07 -32.73 72.27
CA PHE A 289 14.50 -32.83 72.52
C PHE A 289 15.19 -32.75 71.17
N PRO A 290 15.69 -31.57 70.78
CA PRO A 290 16.22 -31.33 69.44
C PRO A 290 17.28 -32.37 69.09
N GLY A 291 17.15 -32.95 67.90
CA GLY A 291 18.17 -33.79 67.27
C GLY A 291 19.08 -32.96 66.36
N ASP A 292 20.34 -33.37 66.25
CA ASP A 292 21.37 -32.76 65.40
C ASP A 292 21.57 -33.61 64.11
N GLY A 293 20.48 -34.06 63.47
CA GLY A 293 20.54 -35.09 62.43
C GLY A 293 19.59 -34.83 61.26
N ALA A 294 19.68 -33.66 60.65
CA ALA A 294 19.14 -33.49 59.30
C ALA A 294 20.15 -34.06 58.27
N ASP A 295 19.66 -34.81 57.29
CA ASP A 295 20.43 -35.29 56.13
C ASP A 295 19.68 -34.82 54.89
N VAL A 296 20.26 -33.87 54.17
CA VAL A 296 19.72 -33.31 52.92
C VAL A 296 20.57 -33.82 51.76
N ARG A 297 19.92 -34.29 50.69
CA ARG A 297 20.59 -34.65 49.44
C ARG A 297 19.89 -34.05 48.23
N PHE A 298 20.64 -33.32 47.42
CA PHE A 298 20.25 -32.86 46.10
C PHE A 298 20.79 -33.84 45.05
N SER A 299 19.94 -34.23 44.12
CA SER A 299 20.30 -35.14 43.03
C SER A 299 19.83 -34.54 41.71
N GLU A 300 20.77 -33.97 40.96
CA GLU A 300 20.49 -33.47 39.61
C GLU A 300 20.06 -34.62 38.69
N ARG A 301 19.03 -34.37 37.88
CA ARG A 301 18.60 -35.25 36.81
C ARG A 301 19.11 -34.71 35.47
N LYS A 302 19.90 -35.53 34.79
CA LYS A 302 20.24 -35.33 33.38
C LYS A 302 19.43 -36.36 32.59
N GLU A 303 18.16 -36.04 32.35
CA GLU A 303 17.30 -36.84 31.48
C GLU A 303 17.71 -36.62 30.02
N ASP A 304 17.98 -37.71 29.31
CA ASP A 304 18.30 -37.72 27.88
C ASP A 304 16.96 -37.64 27.12
N THR A 305 16.40 -36.43 27.07
CA THR A 305 15.14 -36.08 26.41
C THR A 305 15.25 -34.76 25.69
N ALA A 306 14.52 -34.64 24.58
CA ALA A 306 14.33 -33.38 23.87
C ALA A 306 13.21 -32.53 24.50
N ASP A 307 12.36 -33.07 25.38
CA ASP A 307 11.22 -32.33 25.91
C ASP A 307 11.65 -31.05 26.65
N LEU A 308 11.02 -29.90 26.35
CA LEU A 308 11.30 -28.64 27.03
C LEU A 308 10.81 -28.64 28.49
N GLU A 309 9.89 -29.53 28.83
CA GLU A 309 9.49 -29.79 30.21
C GLU A 309 10.22 -31.03 30.75
N ARG A 310 11.02 -30.86 31.80
CA ARG A 310 11.82 -31.96 32.37
C ARG A 310 12.10 -31.80 33.86
N ASN A 311 12.31 -32.92 34.55
CA ASN A 311 12.73 -32.92 35.95
C ASN A 311 14.19 -32.50 36.06
N LEU A 312 14.49 -31.54 36.94
CA LEU A 312 15.83 -30.96 37.11
C LEU A 312 16.55 -31.52 38.33
N VAL A 313 15.89 -31.56 39.49
CA VAL A 313 16.51 -31.96 40.77
C VAL A 313 15.53 -32.73 41.63
N ASP A 314 15.98 -33.84 42.21
CA ASP A 314 15.32 -34.50 43.34
C ASP A 314 15.99 -34.10 44.66
N ILE A 315 15.20 -33.63 45.62
CA ILE A 315 15.66 -33.24 46.95
C ILE A 315 15.08 -34.22 47.98
N ASN A 316 15.96 -34.88 48.72
CA ASN A 316 15.57 -35.82 49.77
C ASN A 316 16.05 -35.30 51.12
N ILE A 317 15.13 -35.11 52.05
CA ILE A 317 15.39 -34.60 53.40
C ILE A 317 14.95 -35.65 54.40
N THR A 318 15.84 -36.06 55.30
CA THR A 318 15.50 -36.88 56.46
C THR A 318 15.87 -36.15 57.73
N PHE A 319 14.94 -36.02 58.68
CA PHE A 319 15.17 -35.37 59.97
C PHE A 319 14.66 -36.23 61.12
N GLU A 320 15.51 -36.49 62.10
CA GLU A 320 15.17 -37.21 63.32
C GLU A 320 15.07 -36.29 64.53
N ASN A 321 13.97 -36.39 65.27
CA ASN A 321 13.74 -35.63 66.50
C ASN A 321 13.25 -36.54 67.63
N VAL A 322 13.56 -36.21 68.89
CA VAL A 322 13.10 -37.01 70.03
C VAL A 322 11.99 -36.27 70.74
N VAL A 323 10.78 -36.84 70.70
CA VAL A 323 9.61 -36.27 71.38
C VAL A 323 9.35 -37.04 72.66
N GLN A 324 9.20 -36.32 73.75
CA GLN A 324 8.73 -36.83 75.02
C GLN A 324 7.32 -36.32 75.29
N GLU A 325 6.36 -37.21 75.50
CA GLU A 325 5.10 -36.81 76.09
C GLU A 325 5.27 -36.72 77.62
N GLN A 326 4.79 -35.65 78.22
CA GLN A 326 4.64 -35.50 79.66
C GLN A 326 3.18 -35.35 80.02
N VAL A 327 2.68 -36.26 80.84
CA VAL A 327 1.31 -36.20 81.34
C VAL A 327 1.31 -35.77 82.81
N HIS A 328 0.60 -34.67 83.10
CA HIS A 328 0.56 -34.09 84.44
C HIS A 328 -0.70 -34.50 85.21
N TRP A 329 -0.47 -35.04 86.41
CA TRP A 329 -1.52 -35.45 87.33
C TRP A 329 -1.41 -34.67 88.65
N GLU A 330 -2.49 -34.02 89.10
CA GLU A 330 -2.53 -33.29 90.38
C GLU A 330 -3.26 -34.07 91.46
N GLY A 331 -2.62 -34.26 92.61
CA GLY A 331 -3.13 -35.08 93.71
C GLY A 331 -4.13 -34.33 94.60
N HIS A 332 -5.18 -35.02 95.06
CA HIS A 332 -6.15 -34.48 96.01
C HIS A 332 -5.90 -34.98 97.45
N GLY A 333 -6.18 -34.14 98.45
CA GLY A 333 -6.15 -34.52 99.88
C GLY A 333 -4.74 -34.59 100.49
N ASN A 334 -4.37 -35.75 101.07
CA ASN A 334 -3.06 -35.97 101.72
C ASN A 334 -1.98 -36.52 100.76
N ALA A 335 -2.27 -36.65 99.46
CA ALA A 335 -1.30 -37.06 98.46
C ALA A 335 -0.29 -35.91 98.19
N SER A 336 1.01 -36.21 98.20
CA SER A 336 2.07 -35.25 97.89
C SER A 336 2.35 -35.18 96.38
N ASN A 337 2.42 -33.96 95.86
CA ASN A 337 2.96 -33.43 94.59
C ASN A 337 2.69 -34.17 93.26
N VAL A 338 2.70 -33.37 92.19
CA VAL A 338 2.47 -33.74 90.78
C VAL A 338 3.19 -35.04 90.39
N THR A 339 2.45 -36.02 89.86
CA THR A 339 3.04 -37.22 89.23
C THR A 339 3.14 -36.97 87.72
N ILE A 340 4.33 -37.19 87.16
CA ILE A 340 4.61 -37.04 85.73
C ILE A 340 4.88 -38.44 85.18
N ASP A 341 4.09 -38.87 84.20
CA ASP A 341 4.43 -40.01 83.35
C ASP A 341 5.07 -39.49 82.07
N SER A 342 6.05 -40.23 81.55
CA SER A 342 6.71 -39.80 80.33
C SER A 342 7.25 -40.94 79.49
N ASP A 343 6.95 -40.89 78.21
CA ASP A 343 7.49 -41.78 77.20
C ASP A 343 8.27 -40.98 76.15
N ARG A 344 9.43 -41.49 75.74
CA ARG A 344 10.30 -40.85 74.73
C ARG A 344 10.31 -41.71 73.49
N LYS A 345 10.05 -41.07 72.34
CA LYS A 345 10.08 -41.74 71.05
C LYS A 345 10.86 -40.89 70.05
N SER A 346 11.72 -41.54 69.26
CA SER A 346 12.30 -40.90 68.07
C SER A 346 11.22 -40.82 67.00
N ILE A 347 11.08 -39.64 66.41
CA ILE A 347 10.19 -39.37 65.30
C ILE A 347 11.07 -39.00 64.11
N THR A 348 10.87 -39.73 63.00
CA THR A 348 11.55 -39.46 61.73
C THR A 348 10.56 -38.77 60.80
N TYR A 349 11.01 -37.69 60.20
CA TYR A 349 10.33 -36.97 59.14
C TYR A 349 11.14 -37.12 57.87
N THR A 350 10.45 -37.38 56.76
CA THR A 350 11.05 -37.50 55.43
C THR A 350 10.30 -36.58 54.50
N ALA A 351 11.01 -35.77 53.73
CA ALA A 351 10.43 -34.99 52.64
C ALA A 351 11.17 -35.34 51.34
N GLU A 352 10.40 -35.66 50.32
CA GLU A 352 10.88 -35.83 48.95
C GLU A 352 10.29 -34.69 48.14
N PHE A 353 11.15 -33.98 47.41
CA PHE A 353 10.73 -32.96 46.46
C PHE A 353 11.32 -33.25 45.09
N THR A 354 10.56 -32.99 44.04
CA THR A 354 11.05 -33.03 42.66
C THR A 354 10.79 -31.66 42.05
N ILE A 355 11.84 -31.00 41.56
CA ILE A 355 11.74 -29.75 40.81
C ILE A 355 11.68 -30.10 39.33
N ALA A 356 10.64 -29.64 38.64
CA ALA A 356 10.52 -29.67 37.20
C ALA A 356 10.71 -28.25 36.63
N GLY A 357 11.27 -28.17 35.42
CA GLY A 357 11.43 -26.92 34.68
C GLY A 357 10.81 -27.03 33.29
N GLU A 358 10.09 -25.99 32.87
CA GLU A 358 9.62 -25.73 31.52
C GLU A 358 10.50 -24.62 30.90
N PHE A 359 11.31 -24.98 29.91
CA PHE A 359 12.20 -24.05 29.22
C PHE A 359 11.52 -23.32 28.07
N ALA A 360 11.96 -22.09 27.83
CA ALA A 360 11.51 -21.21 26.76
C ALA A 360 9.98 -21.11 26.68
N PRO A 361 9.28 -20.78 27.79
CA PRO A 361 7.81 -20.75 27.85
C PRO A 361 7.21 -19.70 26.92
N ASP A 362 7.95 -18.61 26.69
CA ASP A 362 7.55 -17.44 25.93
C ASP A 362 8.01 -17.49 24.45
N ALA A 363 8.67 -18.57 24.02
CA ALA A 363 9.15 -18.73 22.64
C ALA A 363 7.99 -18.80 21.62
N THR A 364 8.15 -18.12 20.49
CA THR A 364 7.18 -18.11 19.38
C THR A 364 7.39 -19.27 18.40
N VAL A 365 8.62 -19.79 18.29
CA VAL A 365 8.94 -20.94 17.43
C VAL A 365 8.26 -22.22 17.87
N ASP A 366 8.24 -23.23 16.99
CA ASP A 366 7.61 -24.53 17.28
C ASP A 366 8.30 -25.24 18.46
N ARG A 367 7.74 -25.04 19.66
CA ARG A 367 8.17 -25.67 20.91
C ARG A 367 7.99 -27.19 20.92
N SER A 368 7.17 -27.75 20.02
CA SER A 368 6.95 -29.20 19.94
C SER A 368 8.16 -29.97 19.41
N ARG A 369 9.10 -29.26 18.75
CA ARG A 369 10.38 -29.80 18.30
C ARG A 369 11.30 -30.20 19.46
N GLY A 370 11.23 -29.50 20.59
CA GLY A 370 12.09 -29.78 21.74
C GLY A 370 13.58 -29.48 21.50
N MET A 371 14.44 -29.74 22.49
CA MET A 371 15.86 -29.42 22.48
C MET A 371 16.72 -30.56 23.03
N GLU A 372 17.63 -31.09 22.20
CA GLU A 372 18.44 -32.27 22.52
C GLU A 372 19.46 -32.02 23.65
N THR A 373 20.30 -30.99 23.52
CA THR A 373 21.43 -30.75 24.43
C THR A 373 21.20 -29.59 25.42
N ALA A 374 19.98 -29.48 25.94
CA ALA A 374 19.54 -28.35 26.76
C ALA A 374 20.35 -28.15 28.08
N LEU A 375 20.65 -29.24 28.81
CA LEU A 375 21.29 -29.21 30.14
C LEU A 375 22.80 -29.52 30.13
N GLU A 376 23.44 -29.42 28.96
CA GLU A 376 24.87 -29.69 28.81
C GLU A 376 25.54 -28.61 27.95
N ARG A 377 26.77 -28.23 28.32
CA ARG A 377 27.56 -27.27 27.54
C ARG A 377 27.88 -27.79 26.14
N GLY A 378 27.59 -26.98 25.11
CA GLY A 378 27.95 -27.25 23.71
C GLY A 378 26.76 -27.57 22.79
N GLY A 379 27.00 -28.41 21.79
CA GLY A 379 26.05 -28.72 20.72
C GLY A 379 26.67 -28.52 19.33
N ALA A 380 25.95 -28.91 18.28
CA ALA A 380 26.44 -28.81 16.90
C ALA A 380 26.24 -27.41 16.28
N ALA A 381 25.34 -26.60 16.84
CA ALA A 381 24.97 -25.28 16.36
C ALA A 381 25.34 -24.17 17.38
N GLY A 382 25.57 -22.95 16.91
CA GLY A 382 25.91 -21.80 17.75
C GLY A 382 27.42 -21.57 18.01
N PRO A 383 27.76 -20.50 18.75
CA PRO A 383 29.13 -20.15 19.05
C PRO A 383 29.81 -21.18 19.97
N ILE A 384 31.14 -21.31 19.85
CA ILE A 384 31.87 -22.34 20.60
C ILE A 384 31.84 -22.04 22.10
N GLY A 385 31.33 -23.00 22.87
CA GLY A 385 31.45 -23.01 24.32
C GLY A 385 30.28 -22.38 25.07
N VAL A 386 29.12 -22.26 24.45
CA VAL A 386 27.82 -21.94 25.05
C VAL A 386 27.45 -22.91 26.18
N ASP A 387 26.99 -22.37 27.31
CA ASP A 387 26.66 -23.12 28.52
C ASP A 387 25.21 -23.65 28.51
N ASN A 388 24.38 -23.23 27.54
CA ASN A 388 22.97 -23.62 27.40
C ASN A 388 22.24 -23.40 28.75
N PHE A 389 21.59 -24.44 29.29
CA PHE A 389 20.92 -24.41 30.60
C PHE A 389 21.65 -25.27 31.66
N ASP A 390 22.97 -25.52 31.53
CA ASP A 390 23.74 -26.39 32.46
C ASP A 390 23.65 -25.97 33.94
N GLY A 391 23.36 -24.69 34.21
CA GLY A 391 23.15 -24.17 35.58
C GLY A 391 21.76 -24.38 36.17
N ALA A 392 20.73 -24.61 35.34
CA ALA A 392 19.32 -24.47 35.71
C ALA A 392 18.92 -25.32 36.93
N ALA A 393 19.49 -26.52 37.06
CA ALA A 393 19.23 -27.42 38.17
C ALA A 393 19.54 -26.75 39.53
N MET A 394 20.73 -26.20 39.72
CA MET A 394 21.10 -25.59 41.00
C MET A 394 20.50 -24.19 41.18
N GLU A 395 20.22 -23.47 40.10
CA GLU A 395 19.51 -22.19 40.17
C GLU A 395 18.07 -22.39 40.66
N SER A 396 17.40 -23.46 40.19
CA SER A 396 16.05 -23.81 40.63
C SER A 396 15.97 -24.11 42.14
N VAL A 397 17.01 -24.75 42.71
CA VAL A 397 17.08 -25.01 44.16
C VAL A 397 17.31 -23.71 44.93
N GLU A 398 18.14 -22.79 44.41
CA GLU A 398 18.32 -21.49 45.04
C GLU A 398 17.04 -20.67 45.06
N GLU A 399 16.32 -20.64 43.93
CA GLU A 399 15.07 -19.88 43.80
C GLU A 399 14.01 -20.43 44.76
N LEU A 400 13.77 -21.74 44.76
CA LEU A 400 12.69 -22.33 45.56
C LEU A 400 13.03 -22.53 47.04
N PHE A 401 14.29 -22.73 47.42
CA PHE A 401 14.68 -23.01 48.83
C PHE A 401 15.55 -21.89 49.44
N GLY A 402 15.91 -20.86 48.68
CA GLY A 402 16.79 -19.77 49.10
C GLY A 402 18.25 -20.20 49.35
N THR A 403 18.69 -21.37 48.84
CA THR A 403 20.06 -21.87 49.01
C THR A 403 20.42 -22.98 48.02
N ARG A 404 21.63 -22.97 47.46
CA ARG A 404 22.23 -24.09 46.69
C ARG A 404 22.95 -25.14 47.56
N SER A 405 23.01 -24.92 48.87
CA SER A 405 23.82 -25.72 49.81
C SER A 405 22.97 -26.62 50.69
N GLU A 406 23.23 -27.93 50.59
CA GLU A 406 22.65 -28.96 51.48
C GLU A 406 22.91 -28.63 52.95
N ASP A 407 24.16 -28.36 53.34
CA ASP A 407 24.56 -27.98 54.71
C ASP A 407 23.77 -26.77 55.27
N THR A 408 23.41 -25.82 54.41
CA THR A 408 22.67 -24.62 54.81
C THR A 408 21.22 -24.97 55.11
N LEU A 409 20.61 -25.86 54.32
CA LEU A 409 19.25 -26.34 54.56
C LEU A 409 19.20 -27.24 55.79
N GLU A 410 20.19 -28.12 55.98
CA GLU A 410 20.36 -28.92 57.20
C GLU A 410 20.42 -28.02 58.44
N SER A 411 21.32 -27.03 58.41
CA SER A 411 21.48 -26.08 59.53
C SER A 411 20.19 -25.30 59.81
N ARG A 412 19.41 -24.95 58.78
CA ARG A 412 18.13 -24.24 58.92
C ARG A 412 17.12 -25.12 59.66
N ILE A 413 16.93 -26.36 59.23
CA ILE A 413 16.03 -27.34 59.87
C ILE A 413 16.47 -27.61 61.32
N GLU A 414 17.76 -27.87 61.53
CA GLU A 414 18.32 -28.15 62.86
C GLU A 414 18.17 -26.97 63.82
N SER A 415 18.29 -25.73 63.33
CA SER A 415 18.08 -24.54 64.17
C SER A 415 16.64 -24.42 64.68
N GLN A 416 15.67 -25.00 63.95
CA GLN A 416 14.25 -25.01 64.28
C GLN A 416 13.80 -26.31 64.95
N SER A 417 14.70 -27.29 65.12
CA SER A 417 14.44 -28.61 65.69
C SER A 417 13.59 -28.61 66.97
N SER A 418 13.76 -27.62 67.84
CA SER A 418 12.97 -27.50 69.09
C SER A 418 11.48 -27.16 68.90
N THR A 419 11.06 -26.83 67.67
CA THR A 419 9.69 -26.45 67.32
C THR A 419 8.97 -27.47 66.44
N ILE A 420 9.69 -28.47 65.92
CA ILE A 420 9.16 -29.46 64.97
C ILE A 420 8.49 -30.64 65.70
N LEU A 421 7.15 -30.64 65.79
CA LEU A 421 6.35 -31.69 66.45
C LEU A 421 5.45 -32.50 65.50
N ASN A 422 5.03 -31.88 64.41
CA ASN A 422 4.12 -32.45 63.43
C ASN A 422 4.61 -32.21 61.99
N ARG A 423 3.84 -32.68 60.99
CA ARG A 423 4.21 -32.55 59.57
C ARG A 423 4.31 -31.07 59.18
N ASP A 424 3.29 -30.28 59.48
CA ASP A 424 3.21 -28.85 59.13
C ASP A 424 4.36 -28.04 59.76
N ASP A 425 4.78 -28.39 60.99
CA ASP A 425 5.95 -27.75 61.63
C ASP A 425 7.26 -28.09 60.89
N PHE A 426 7.37 -29.32 60.37
CA PHE A 426 8.55 -29.76 59.61
C PHE A 426 8.59 -29.11 58.22
N GLU A 427 7.45 -29.07 57.55
CA GLU A 427 7.23 -28.38 56.27
C GLU A 427 7.62 -26.89 56.40
N SER A 428 7.13 -26.21 57.44
CA SER A 428 7.48 -24.81 57.74
C SER A 428 8.97 -24.60 58.04
N ALA A 429 9.69 -25.63 58.50
CA ALA A 429 11.11 -25.52 58.85
C ALA A 429 12.04 -25.67 57.64
N ILE A 430 11.56 -26.30 56.55
CA ILE A 430 12.30 -26.43 55.30
C ILE A 430 12.34 -25.07 54.58
N ASP A 431 11.21 -24.34 54.60
CA ASP A 431 11.06 -22.98 54.03
C ASP A 431 11.35 -22.96 52.53
N TYR A 432 10.31 -23.27 51.74
CA TYR A 432 10.36 -23.39 50.28
C TYR A 432 9.13 -22.77 49.61
N ASP A 433 9.29 -22.39 48.34
CA ASP A 433 8.23 -22.00 47.43
C ASP A 433 7.88 -23.16 46.46
N THR A 434 6.65 -23.15 45.92
CA THR A 434 6.18 -24.25 45.04
C THR A 434 6.33 -23.96 43.55
N GLU A 435 6.50 -22.70 43.18
CA GLU A 435 6.62 -22.21 41.81
C GLU A 435 7.62 -21.06 41.79
N GLY A 436 8.33 -20.89 40.69
CA GLY A 436 9.31 -19.82 40.49
C GLY A 436 9.61 -19.60 39.01
N GLU A 437 10.34 -18.53 38.72
CA GLU A 437 10.81 -18.18 37.38
C GLU A 437 12.32 -18.04 37.44
N LEU A 438 13.00 -18.64 36.46
CA LEU A 438 14.45 -18.54 36.29
C LEU A 438 14.75 -17.72 35.05
N ASP A 439 15.62 -16.74 35.24
CA ASP A 439 16.30 -16.03 34.16
C ASP A 439 17.69 -16.64 34.03
N LEU A 440 17.83 -17.61 33.12
CA LEU A 440 19.07 -18.37 32.97
C LEU A 440 20.12 -17.49 32.28
N GLN A 441 21.38 -17.75 32.59
CA GLN A 441 22.46 -16.95 32.05
C GLN A 441 22.47 -17.00 30.52
N GLU A 442 22.18 -15.86 29.89
CA GLU A 442 22.37 -15.64 28.47
C GLU A 442 23.86 -15.74 28.12
N ASP A 443 24.17 -16.56 27.11
CA ASP A 443 25.46 -16.53 26.45
C ASP A 443 25.53 -15.27 25.57
N ASP A 444 26.69 -14.61 25.47
CA ASP A 444 26.89 -13.46 24.57
C ASP A 444 26.89 -13.94 23.11
N ILE A 445 25.68 -14.16 22.57
CA ILE A 445 25.42 -14.73 21.24
C ILE A 445 24.81 -13.71 20.27
N ASP A 446 24.49 -12.50 20.73
CA ASP A 446 23.84 -11.44 19.93
C ASP A 446 24.57 -11.20 18.60
N THR A 447 25.90 -11.07 18.64
CA THR A 447 26.70 -10.85 17.42
C THR A 447 26.66 -12.05 16.46
N TRP A 448 26.59 -13.27 16.99
CA TRP A 448 26.44 -14.45 16.13
C TRP A 448 25.04 -14.50 15.50
N LEU A 449 23.99 -14.24 16.28
CA LEU A 449 22.62 -14.19 15.79
C LEU A 449 22.40 -13.08 14.77
N GLN A 450 22.99 -11.90 14.96
CA GLN A 450 22.96 -10.82 13.98
C GLN A 450 23.57 -11.25 12.64
N ASN A 451 24.74 -11.91 12.65
CA ASN A 451 25.35 -12.42 11.42
C ASN A 451 24.49 -13.50 10.75
N GLU A 452 23.93 -14.45 11.52
CA GLU A 452 23.00 -15.46 10.97
C GLU A 452 21.76 -14.80 10.36
N LEU A 453 21.31 -13.69 10.95
CA LEU A 453 20.18 -12.92 10.42
C LEU A 453 20.54 -12.12 9.18
N SER A 454 21.78 -11.59 9.04
CA SER A 454 22.25 -10.99 7.78
C SER A 454 22.21 -12.00 6.63
N GLU A 455 22.69 -13.23 6.86
CA GLU A 455 22.60 -14.30 5.86
C GLU A 455 21.13 -14.64 5.52
N THR A 456 20.28 -14.71 6.54
CA THR A 456 18.84 -14.94 6.39
C THR A 456 18.18 -13.82 5.56
N HIS A 457 18.55 -12.56 5.81
CA HIS A 457 18.04 -11.40 5.10
C HIS A 457 18.41 -11.48 3.61
N LEU A 458 19.67 -11.77 3.27
CA LEU A 458 20.11 -11.97 1.90
C LEU A 458 19.31 -13.09 1.20
N THR A 459 19.08 -14.21 1.87
CA THR A 459 18.23 -15.30 1.33
C THR A 459 16.82 -14.82 1.04
N VAL A 460 16.17 -14.12 1.98
CA VAL A 460 14.80 -13.61 1.76
C VAL A 460 14.75 -12.62 0.60
N VAL A 461 15.67 -11.68 0.54
CA VAL A 461 15.71 -10.65 -0.51
C VAL A 461 15.97 -11.23 -1.90
N THR A 462 16.72 -12.33 -1.99
CA THR A 462 17.10 -12.94 -3.28
C THR A 462 16.21 -14.09 -3.73
N GLU A 463 15.55 -14.80 -2.80
CA GLU A 463 14.73 -15.98 -3.11
C GLU A 463 13.22 -15.69 -3.16
N VAL A 464 12.73 -14.68 -2.46
CA VAL A 464 11.32 -14.27 -2.59
C VAL A 464 11.12 -13.67 -3.98
N GLU A 465 10.23 -14.29 -4.75
CA GLU A 465 9.89 -13.81 -6.09
C GLU A 465 9.27 -12.40 -6.02
N PRO A 466 9.55 -11.54 -7.02
CA PRO A 466 8.88 -10.25 -7.12
C PRO A 466 7.38 -10.42 -7.34
N LEU A 467 6.63 -9.35 -7.11
CA LEU A 467 5.27 -9.22 -7.60
C LEU A 467 5.27 -8.48 -8.94
N GLU A 468 4.70 -9.10 -9.96
CA GLU A 468 4.34 -8.43 -11.21
C GLU A 468 2.94 -7.83 -11.02
N VAL A 469 2.85 -6.51 -10.99
CA VAL A 469 1.60 -5.81 -10.69
C VAL A 469 1.21 -4.87 -11.81
N ASP A 470 -0.03 -4.94 -12.27
CA ASP A 470 -0.57 -3.98 -13.23
C ASP A 470 -0.68 -2.59 -12.59
N LEU A 471 -0.23 -1.57 -13.33
CA LEU A 471 -0.26 -0.17 -12.91
C LEU A 471 -1.64 0.29 -12.37
N PHE A 472 -2.73 -0.24 -12.93
CA PHE A 472 -4.09 0.09 -12.50
C PHE A 472 -4.49 -0.55 -11.19
N ASP A 473 -4.01 -1.76 -10.91
CA ASP A 473 -4.27 -2.44 -9.64
C ASP A 473 -3.55 -1.74 -8.47
N MET A 474 -2.51 -0.94 -8.75
CA MET A 474 -1.86 -0.09 -7.76
C MET A 474 -2.68 1.15 -7.38
N VAL A 475 -3.62 1.59 -8.22
CA VAL A 475 -4.45 2.80 -7.97
C VAL A 475 -5.93 2.47 -7.76
N THR A 476 -6.31 1.22 -7.95
CA THR A 476 -7.68 0.74 -7.77
C THR A 476 -7.69 -0.52 -6.91
N GLY A 477 -8.68 -0.65 -6.03
CA GLY A 477 -8.82 -1.85 -5.19
C GLY A 477 -7.92 -1.88 -3.95
N GLU A 478 -7.75 -3.07 -3.39
CA GLU A 478 -6.89 -3.34 -2.22
C GLU A 478 -5.42 -3.37 -2.63
N SER A 479 -4.52 -2.93 -1.75
CA SER A 479 -3.10 -2.90 -2.04
C SER A 479 -2.54 -4.26 -2.52
N PRO A 480 -1.89 -4.31 -3.69
CA PRO A 480 -1.25 -5.53 -4.18
C PRO A 480 -0.06 -5.96 -3.30
N ILE A 481 0.46 -5.06 -2.45
CA ILE A 481 1.54 -5.34 -1.48
C ILE A 481 1.17 -6.51 -0.55
N TYR A 482 -0.11 -6.68 -0.22
CA TYR A 482 -0.57 -7.79 0.63
C TYR A 482 -0.27 -9.17 0.02
N GLU A 483 -0.08 -9.27 -1.30
CA GLU A 483 0.25 -10.54 -1.95
C GLU A 483 1.63 -11.08 -1.54
N PHE A 484 2.55 -10.20 -1.11
CA PHE A 484 3.85 -10.62 -0.58
C PHE A 484 3.72 -11.55 0.63
N GLU A 485 2.65 -11.44 1.44
CA GLU A 485 2.46 -12.33 2.59
C GLU A 485 2.49 -13.81 2.16
N SER A 486 1.87 -14.11 1.01
CA SER A 486 1.83 -15.47 0.49
C SER A 486 3.19 -15.94 -0.03
N LYS A 487 3.94 -15.08 -0.72
CA LYS A 487 5.28 -15.40 -1.24
C LYS A 487 6.31 -15.57 -0.13
N VAL A 488 6.25 -14.72 0.90
CA VAL A 488 7.11 -14.81 2.08
C VAL A 488 6.81 -16.07 2.89
N ALA A 489 5.53 -16.44 3.03
CA ALA A 489 5.11 -17.66 3.73
C ALA A 489 5.58 -18.96 3.04
N GLU A 490 5.87 -18.94 1.74
CA GLU A 490 6.46 -20.09 1.05
C GLU A 490 7.90 -20.37 1.47
N LEU A 491 8.63 -19.34 1.92
CA LEU A 491 10.04 -19.41 2.31
C LEU A 491 10.24 -19.53 3.84
N GLU A 492 9.31 -19.02 4.64
CA GLU A 492 9.41 -18.89 6.10
C GLU A 492 9.85 -20.19 6.81
N ASP A 493 9.11 -21.29 6.66
CA ASP A 493 9.39 -22.54 7.40
C ASP A 493 10.77 -23.12 7.03
N ASP A 494 11.12 -23.07 5.74
CA ASP A 494 12.40 -23.59 5.24
C ASP A 494 13.59 -22.78 5.75
N VAL A 495 13.45 -21.46 5.88
CA VAL A 495 14.51 -20.57 6.36
C VAL A 495 14.59 -20.55 7.90
N VAL A 496 13.45 -20.44 8.59
CA VAL A 496 13.39 -20.41 10.06
C VAL A 496 13.98 -21.71 10.64
N TYR A 497 13.63 -22.85 10.06
CA TYR A 497 14.07 -24.16 10.53
C TYR A 497 15.25 -24.75 9.73
N ASP A 498 15.98 -23.93 8.97
CA ASP A 498 17.15 -24.41 8.22
C ASP A 498 18.19 -25.05 9.17
N GLY A 499 18.59 -26.28 8.82
CA GLY A 499 19.48 -27.11 9.61
C GLY A 499 18.85 -27.84 10.81
N ILE A 500 17.53 -27.71 11.05
CA ILE A 500 16.81 -28.34 12.17
C ILE A 500 16.00 -29.55 11.68
N ASP A 501 16.54 -30.76 11.85
CA ASP A 501 15.86 -32.03 11.53
C ASP A 501 15.17 -32.61 12.78
N GLY A 502 13.94 -32.16 13.04
CA GLY A 502 13.10 -32.65 14.14
C GLY A 502 13.18 -31.79 15.40
N SER A 503 14.30 -31.82 16.12
CA SER A 503 14.51 -31.08 17.38
C SER A 503 15.63 -30.06 17.27
N TYR A 504 15.56 -28.99 18.06
CA TYR A 504 16.67 -28.03 18.18
C TYR A 504 17.87 -28.72 18.81
N GLU A 505 19.08 -28.41 18.32
CA GLU A 505 20.30 -29.00 18.85
C GLU A 505 20.58 -28.51 20.28
N ASN A 506 20.44 -27.19 20.51
CA ASN A 506 20.72 -26.51 21.78
C ASN A 506 19.98 -25.17 21.90
N ALA A 507 20.20 -24.43 22.99
CA ALA A 507 19.53 -23.15 23.24
C ALA A 507 19.89 -22.06 22.19
N PRO A 508 21.16 -21.90 21.77
CA PRO A 508 21.49 -21.01 20.65
C PRO A 508 20.82 -21.37 19.32
N ASP A 509 20.65 -22.65 19.02
CA ASP A 509 19.95 -23.09 17.79
C ASP A 509 18.47 -22.71 17.82
N MET A 510 17.82 -22.88 18.98
CA MET A 510 16.45 -22.42 19.20
C MET A 510 16.35 -20.88 19.15
N ALA A 511 17.31 -20.16 19.73
CA ALA A 511 17.38 -18.70 19.67
C ALA A 511 17.59 -18.19 18.23
N ARG A 512 18.37 -18.90 17.40
CA ARG A 512 18.50 -18.61 15.98
C ARG A 512 17.17 -18.74 15.25
N ALA A 513 16.45 -19.85 15.47
CA ALA A 513 15.11 -20.01 14.91
C ALA A 513 14.16 -18.90 15.40
N GLU A 514 14.21 -18.53 16.69
CA GLU A 514 13.38 -17.48 17.27
C GLU A 514 13.65 -16.10 16.65
N VAL A 515 14.92 -15.73 16.47
CA VAL A 515 15.29 -14.47 15.82
C VAL A 515 14.86 -14.45 14.35
N ARG A 516 14.99 -15.57 13.63
CA ARG A 516 14.49 -15.69 12.26
C ARG A 516 12.97 -15.58 12.20
N GLN A 517 12.25 -16.28 13.08
CA GLN A 517 10.80 -16.20 13.19
C GLN A 517 10.36 -14.75 13.46
N ARG A 518 11.05 -14.06 14.38
CA ARG A 518 10.78 -12.66 14.69
C ARG A 518 11.00 -11.74 13.49
N TYR A 519 12.02 -11.99 12.70
CA TYR A 519 12.27 -11.27 11.45
C TYR A 519 11.13 -11.46 10.44
N PHE A 520 10.62 -12.68 10.24
CA PHE A 520 9.45 -12.93 9.39
C PHE A 520 8.18 -12.27 9.94
N GLU A 521 7.93 -12.33 11.24
CA GLU A 521 6.83 -11.59 11.88
C GLU A 521 6.91 -10.07 11.59
N ASN A 522 8.11 -9.50 11.65
CA ASN A 522 8.34 -8.11 11.33
C ASN A 522 8.13 -7.84 9.81
N ILE A 523 8.54 -8.75 8.91
CA ILE A 523 8.22 -8.63 7.47
C ILE A 523 6.71 -8.55 7.27
N TYR A 524 5.93 -9.44 7.87
CA TYR A 524 4.46 -9.42 7.76
C TYR A 524 3.86 -8.13 8.31
N ALA A 525 4.37 -7.64 9.45
CA ALA A 525 3.94 -6.37 10.01
C ALA A 525 4.24 -5.19 9.07
N TRP A 526 5.38 -5.22 8.37
CA TRP A 526 5.76 -4.20 7.38
C TRP A 526 4.93 -4.27 6.10
N ILE A 527 4.66 -5.46 5.58
CA ILE A 527 3.74 -5.68 4.47
C ILE A 527 2.37 -5.11 4.83
N GLU A 528 1.85 -5.44 6.02
CA GLU A 528 0.54 -4.94 6.47
C GLU A 528 0.53 -3.41 6.60
N THR A 529 1.55 -2.85 7.26
CA THR A 529 1.69 -1.41 7.48
C THR A 529 1.75 -0.64 6.16
N MET A 530 2.52 -1.14 5.20
CA MET A 530 2.68 -0.51 3.90
C MET A 530 1.48 -0.68 3.00
N GLY A 531 0.82 -1.85 3.02
CA GLY A 531 -0.47 -2.03 2.36
C GLY A 531 -1.52 -1.05 2.90
N GLN A 532 -1.55 -0.81 4.22
CA GLN A 532 -2.46 0.19 4.80
C GLN A 532 -2.09 1.62 4.43
N ILE A 533 -0.79 1.95 4.35
CA ILE A 533 -0.33 3.28 3.90
C ILE A 533 -0.68 3.49 2.41
N HIS A 534 -0.58 2.44 1.61
CA HIS A 534 -1.00 2.44 0.21
C HIS A 534 -2.50 2.71 0.09
N ASP A 535 -3.34 1.94 0.79
CA ASP A 535 -4.80 2.13 0.78
C ASP A 535 -5.20 3.53 1.28
N ASP A 536 -4.60 4.00 2.39
CA ASP A 536 -4.79 5.36 2.90
C ASP A 536 -4.38 6.44 1.87
N SER A 537 -3.36 6.16 1.04
CA SER A 537 -2.90 7.07 -0.02
C SER A 537 -3.87 7.12 -1.19
N ASN A 538 -4.40 5.96 -1.62
CA ASN A 538 -5.40 5.88 -2.68
C ASN A 538 -6.71 6.56 -2.26
N ASP A 539 -7.15 6.36 -1.02
CA ASP A 539 -8.30 7.07 -0.45
C ASP A 539 -8.07 8.60 -0.45
N ALA A 540 -6.88 9.05 -0.05
CA ALA A 540 -6.54 10.48 -0.06
C ALA A 540 -6.45 11.06 -1.48
N ALA A 541 -5.97 10.27 -2.45
CA ALA A 541 -5.93 10.63 -3.86
C ALA A 541 -7.34 10.72 -4.45
N ASP A 542 -8.22 9.76 -4.14
CA ASP A 542 -9.63 9.79 -4.55
C ASP A 542 -10.37 10.99 -3.94
N GLU A 543 -10.12 11.32 -2.67
CA GLU A 543 -10.65 12.55 -2.05
C GLU A 543 -10.17 13.81 -2.77
N MET A 544 -8.87 13.88 -3.11
CA MET A 544 -8.28 15.03 -3.81
C MET A 544 -8.86 15.20 -5.21
N ILE A 545 -8.91 14.12 -5.99
CA ILE A 545 -9.52 14.08 -7.32
C ILE A 545 -11.00 14.45 -7.17
N GLY A 546 -11.70 13.85 -6.19
CA GLY A 546 -13.06 14.16 -5.78
C GLY A 546 -13.30 15.65 -5.59
N GLU A 547 -12.49 16.35 -4.80
CA GLU A 547 -12.57 17.80 -4.61
C GLU A 547 -12.37 18.56 -5.92
N LEU A 548 -11.36 18.18 -6.70
CA LEU A 548 -11.03 18.82 -7.97
C LEU A 548 -12.19 18.74 -8.96
N LEU A 549 -12.81 17.56 -9.05
CA LEU A 549 -13.98 17.34 -9.89
C LEU A 549 -15.23 17.22 -9.03
N GLY A 550 -15.44 18.21 -8.16
CA GLY A 550 -16.73 18.64 -7.63
C GLY A 550 -17.56 17.60 -6.87
N GLY A 551 -16.92 16.71 -6.12
CA GLY A 551 -17.42 16.07 -4.90
C GLY A 551 -18.12 14.71 -5.04
N ALA A 552 -17.79 13.90 -6.04
CA ALA A 552 -18.22 12.50 -6.11
C ALA A 552 -17.12 11.58 -5.55
N ASN A 553 -17.51 10.51 -4.86
CA ASN A 553 -16.61 9.46 -4.39
C ASN A 553 -16.30 8.49 -5.55
N ASP A 554 -15.18 7.76 -5.47
CA ASP A 554 -14.75 6.69 -6.38
C ASP A 554 -14.35 7.19 -7.79
N MET A 555 -13.95 8.45 -7.88
CA MET A 555 -13.69 9.10 -9.16
C MET A 555 -12.33 8.76 -9.76
N LEU A 556 -11.38 8.37 -8.91
CA LEU A 556 -10.15 7.74 -9.35
C LEU A 556 -10.46 6.46 -10.15
N GLU A 557 -11.25 5.56 -9.56
CA GLU A 557 -11.69 4.32 -10.20
C GLU A 557 -12.50 4.61 -11.49
N ASP A 558 -13.42 5.58 -11.47
CA ASP A 558 -14.19 5.97 -12.65
C ASP A 558 -13.32 6.53 -13.79
N SER A 559 -12.30 7.33 -13.46
CA SER A 559 -11.37 7.92 -14.45
C SER A 559 -10.50 6.85 -15.10
N VAL A 560 -9.98 5.92 -14.29
CA VAL A 560 -9.25 4.74 -14.75
C VAL A 560 -10.16 3.87 -15.62
N GLY A 561 -11.37 3.57 -15.16
CA GLY A 561 -12.34 2.76 -15.89
C GLY A 561 -12.77 3.41 -17.22
N PHE A 562 -12.92 4.74 -17.26
CA PHE A 562 -13.16 5.49 -18.50
C PHE A 562 -12.02 5.26 -19.49
N PHE A 563 -10.77 5.43 -19.06
CA PHE A 563 -9.61 5.23 -19.92
C PHE A 563 -9.46 3.79 -20.41
N GLN A 564 -9.56 2.81 -19.50
CA GLN A 564 -9.59 1.38 -19.87
C GLN A 564 -10.72 1.07 -20.86
N GLY A 565 -11.87 1.74 -20.73
CA GLY A 565 -12.96 1.67 -21.69
C GLY A 565 -12.58 2.18 -23.08
N VAL A 566 -11.85 3.30 -23.16
CA VAL A 566 -11.36 3.87 -24.43
C VAL A 566 -10.42 2.88 -25.12
N LEU A 567 -9.54 2.26 -24.36
CA LEU A 567 -8.57 1.27 -24.87
C LEU A 567 -9.24 -0.01 -25.33
N ALA A 568 -10.26 -0.48 -24.60
CA ALA A 568 -10.99 -1.69 -24.93
C ALA A 568 -11.81 -1.53 -26.22
N ASN A 569 -12.39 -0.35 -26.48
CA ASN A 569 -13.22 -0.07 -27.66
C ASN A 569 -12.98 1.36 -28.21
N PRO A 570 -11.83 1.62 -28.84
CA PRO A 570 -11.47 2.96 -29.29
C PRO A 570 -12.42 3.50 -30.37
N GLU A 571 -12.96 2.64 -31.24
CA GLU A 571 -13.92 3.04 -32.29
C GLU A 571 -15.21 3.64 -31.70
N GLU A 572 -15.73 3.05 -30.62
CA GLU A 572 -16.92 3.54 -29.91
C GLU A 572 -16.61 4.85 -29.16
N ALA A 573 -15.47 4.91 -28.47
CA ALA A 573 -15.08 6.06 -27.68
C ALA A 573 -14.77 7.31 -28.52
N LEU A 574 -14.15 7.12 -29.69
CA LEU A 574 -13.79 8.20 -30.59
C LEU A 574 -14.95 8.64 -31.50
N GLY A 575 -16.04 7.86 -31.56
CA GLY A 575 -17.24 8.18 -32.32
C GLY A 575 -17.11 7.86 -33.81
N ASP A 576 -16.44 6.76 -34.14
CA ASP A 576 -16.24 6.26 -35.50
C ASP A 576 -16.98 4.92 -35.76
N ASP A 577 -17.80 4.43 -34.82
CA ASP A 577 -18.70 3.29 -35.06
C ASP A 577 -19.68 3.64 -36.19
N PRO A 578 -19.62 2.96 -37.35
CA PRO A 578 -20.54 3.20 -38.45
C PRO A 578 -21.91 2.68 -38.06
N HIS A 579 -22.70 3.50 -37.37
CA HIS A 579 -24.13 3.33 -37.39
C HIS A 579 -24.61 3.60 -38.81
N ASP A 580 -24.70 2.51 -39.58
CA ASP A 580 -25.21 2.35 -40.95
C ASP A 580 -26.64 2.92 -41.20
N GLU A 581 -27.15 3.81 -40.35
CA GLU A 581 -28.30 4.65 -40.65
C GLU A 581 -27.83 5.92 -41.35
N TRP A 582 -27.93 5.90 -42.69
CA TRP A 582 -27.87 7.09 -43.54
C TRP A 582 -28.48 8.32 -42.86
N ALA A 583 -27.92 9.51 -43.12
CA ALA A 583 -28.44 10.83 -42.76
C ALA A 583 -29.82 11.15 -43.38
N LEU A 584 -30.80 10.27 -43.18
CA LEU A 584 -32.18 10.38 -43.59
C LEU A 584 -32.90 11.19 -42.52
N ALA A 585 -33.61 12.21 -42.98
CA ALA A 585 -34.50 13.00 -42.13
C ALA A 585 -35.68 12.12 -41.69
N GLY A 586 -35.50 11.38 -40.58
CA GLY A 586 -36.45 10.47 -39.97
C GLY A 586 -36.60 9.16 -40.74
N GLY A 587 -36.47 8.01 -40.05
CA GLY A 587 -36.59 6.63 -40.57
C GLY A 587 -37.95 6.25 -41.16
N SER A 588 -38.49 7.09 -42.03
CA SER A 588 -39.70 6.89 -42.81
C SER A 588 -39.32 6.48 -44.24
N PRO A 589 -39.98 5.47 -44.84
CA PRO A 589 -39.80 5.08 -46.25
C PRO A 589 -40.21 6.14 -47.29
N LEU A 590 -40.44 7.38 -46.86
CA LEU A 590 -40.82 8.53 -47.69
C LEU A 590 -39.73 9.63 -47.72
N HIS A 591 -38.61 9.43 -46.99
CA HIS A 591 -37.51 10.40 -46.87
C HIS A 591 -36.16 9.90 -47.41
N GLU A 592 -36.15 8.78 -48.13
CA GLU A 592 -34.97 8.12 -48.75
C GLU A 592 -34.14 9.04 -49.69
N ASP A 593 -34.67 10.20 -50.09
CA ASP A 593 -34.03 11.15 -51.03
C ASP A 593 -33.56 12.48 -50.37
N VAL A 594 -33.47 12.55 -49.03
CA VAL A 594 -33.04 13.76 -48.32
C VAL A 594 -31.60 13.63 -47.87
N ARG A 595 -30.71 14.50 -48.36
CA ARG A 595 -29.32 14.61 -47.90
C ARG A 595 -29.14 15.84 -47.04
N LEU A 596 -28.46 15.68 -45.90
CA LEU A 596 -28.02 16.75 -45.03
C LEU A 596 -26.56 17.08 -45.35
N VAL A 597 -26.22 18.37 -45.27
CA VAL A 597 -24.84 18.87 -45.35
C VAL A 597 -24.69 19.93 -44.27
N VAL A 598 -23.72 19.76 -43.40
CA VAL A 598 -23.28 20.77 -42.43
C VAL A 598 -22.19 21.63 -43.07
N ASP A 599 -22.18 22.92 -42.75
CA ASP A 599 -21.16 23.89 -43.16
C ASP A 599 -20.86 24.78 -41.95
N GLY A 600 -19.75 24.48 -41.27
CA GLY A 600 -19.21 25.27 -40.17
C GLY A 600 -18.25 26.31 -40.72
N SER A 601 -18.35 27.55 -40.25
CA SER A 601 -17.44 28.62 -40.68
C SER A 601 -16.80 29.33 -39.46
N PRO A 602 -15.47 29.21 -39.27
CA PRO A 602 -14.57 28.34 -40.06
C PRO A 602 -14.87 26.85 -39.85
N THR A 603 -14.52 26.01 -40.82
CA THR A 603 -14.76 24.54 -40.73
C THR A 603 -13.96 23.95 -39.58
N TYR A 604 -12.68 24.32 -39.50
CA TYR A 604 -11.78 24.05 -38.40
C TYR A 604 -11.69 25.31 -37.54
N LEU A 605 -11.78 25.19 -36.22
CA LEU A 605 -11.71 26.29 -35.27
C LEU A 605 -10.25 26.41 -34.76
N PRO A 606 -9.42 27.31 -35.34
CA PRO A 606 -8.05 27.53 -34.85
C PRO A 606 -8.03 28.34 -33.54
N LEU A 607 -6.94 28.23 -32.79
CA LEU A 607 -6.60 29.11 -31.67
C LEU A 607 -6.17 30.50 -32.11
N GLU A 608 -5.89 30.69 -33.41
CA GLU A 608 -5.62 32.01 -33.97
C GLU A 608 -6.91 32.75 -34.33
N THR A 609 -6.89 34.07 -34.15
CA THR A 609 -7.99 34.93 -34.58
C THR A 609 -8.05 35.00 -36.10
N VAL A 610 -9.19 34.63 -36.69
CA VAL A 610 -9.39 34.63 -38.14
C VAL A 610 -10.02 35.94 -38.61
N GLU A 611 -9.53 36.46 -39.73
CA GLU A 611 -10.11 37.63 -40.36
C GLU A 611 -11.10 37.25 -41.45
N ARG A 612 -11.98 38.19 -41.79
CA ARG A 612 -12.88 38.05 -42.95
C ARG A 612 -12.18 37.71 -44.27
N GLY A 613 -10.91 38.13 -44.42
CA GLY A 613 -10.11 37.82 -45.61
C GLY A 613 -9.88 36.32 -45.81
N GLU A 614 -9.81 35.58 -44.70
CA GLU A 614 -9.59 34.13 -44.63
C GLU A 614 -10.93 33.40 -44.53
N VAL A 615 -11.82 33.89 -43.67
CA VAL A 615 -13.13 33.30 -43.39
C VAL A 615 -14.24 34.29 -43.76
N PRO A 616 -14.82 34.23 -44.97
CA PRO A 616 -15.82 35.20 -45.44
C PRO A 616 -17.11 35.28 -44.60
N ALA A 617 -17.33 34.32 -43.71
CA ALA A 617 -18.41 34.30 -42.75
C ALA A 617 -18.22 35.30 -41.60
N VAL A 618 -16.96 35.62 -41.25
CA VAL A 618 -16.61 36.61 -40.22
C VAL A 618 -17.06 37.98 -40.65
N ARG A 619 -17.96 38.57 -39.86
CA ARG A 619 -18.66 39.81 -40.19
C ARG A 619 -18.88 40.64 -38.93
N PRO A 620 -18.83 41.98 -39.04
CA PRO A 620 -19.22 42.83 -37.93
C PRO A 620 -20.73 42.81 -37.71
N ASP A 621 -21.17 43.01 -36.48
CA ASP A 621 -22.54 42.77 -36.01
C ASP A 621 -23.61 43.39 -36.90
N GLY A 622 -24.65 42.62 -37.18
CA GLY A 622 -25.83 43.09 -37.92
C GLY A 622 -25.58 43.42 -39.40
N ASN A 623 -24.40 43.09 -39.96
CA ASN A 623 -24.09 43.34 -41.37
C ASN A 623 -24.37 42.13 -42.27
N GLY A 624 -25.12 42.36 -43.35
CA GLY A 624 -25.34 41.33 -44.39
C GLY A 624 -24.10 41.09 -45.27
N PRO A 625 -24.13 40.03 -46.11
CA PRO A 625 -23.00 39.59 -46.96
C PRO A 625 -22.48 40.64 -47.95
N LEU A 626 -23.19 41.77 -48.10
CA LEU A 626 -22.87 42.85 -49.03
C LEU A 626 -22.10 44.01 -48.38
N ASN A 627 -21.83 43.99 -47.07
CA ASN A 627 -21.13 45.09 -46.38
C ASN A 627 -19.70 44.66 -45.98
N PRO A 628 -18.63 45.15 -46.62
CA PRO A 628 -17.26 44.63 -46.55
C PRO A 628 -16.40 45.12 -45.36
N ALA A 629 -16.99 45.54 -44.24
CA ALA A 629 -16.19 46.02 -43.11
C ALA A 629 -15.27 44.89 -42.58
N PRO A 630 -14.02 45.22 -42.18
CA PRO A 630 -13.13 44.27 -41.52
C PRO A 630 -13.73 43.83 -40.20
N ALA A 631 -13.59 42.56 -39.91
CA ALA A 631 -13.98 41.91 -38.66
C ALA A 631 -13.01 40.76 -38.42
N ALA A 632 -12.75 40.52 -37.15
CA ALA A 632 -11.93 39.44 -36.62
C ALA A 632 -12.83 38.57 -35.75
N HIS A 633 -12.53 37.28 -35.67
CA HIS A 633 -13.30 36.30 -34.91
C HIS A 633 -12.33 35.33 -34.24
N ALA A 634 -12.52 35.07 -32.95
CA ALA A 634 -11.75 34.08 -32.19
C ALA A 634 -12.52 32.74 -32.18
N PRO A 635 -12.12 31.74 -33.00
CA PRO A 635 -12.93 30.53 -33.21
C PRO A 635 -12.86 29.54 -32.06
N LEU A 636 -11.66 29.31 -31.51
CA LEU A 636 -11.40 28.38 -30.41
C LEU A 636 -10.41 29.00 -29.43
N GLY A 637 -10.53 28.67 -28.15
CA GLY A 637 -9.51 28.93 -27.15
C GLY A 637 -9.37 27.73 -26.25
N ALA A 638 -8.14 27.51 -25.82
CA ALA A 638 -7.79 26.46 -24.90
C ALA A 638 -7.07 27.10 -23.71
N LYS A 639 -7.36 26.56 -22.53
CA LYS A 639 -6.67 26.90 -21.30
C LYS A 639 -6.39 25.61 -20.56
N TYR A 640 -5.20 25.56 -19.99
CA TYR A 640 -4.69 24.44 -19.23
C TYR A 640 -4.34 24.94 -17.83
N GLU A 641 -4.86 24.28 -16.80
CA GLU A 641 -4.52 24.53 -15.40
C GLU A 641 -3.98 23.27 -14.76
N ASN A 642 -2.84 23.40 -14.06
CA ASN A 642 -2.29 22.32 -13.26
C ASN A 642 -2.86 22.36 -11.85
N GLU A 643 -3.59 21.31 -11.50
CA GLU A 643 -4.41 21.24 -10.30
C GLU A 643 -3.71 20.41 -9.19
N VAL A 644 -2.97 19.39 -9.60
CA VAL A 644 -2.01 18.69 -8.74
C VAL A 644 -0.63 19.28 -9.04
N GLY A 645 -0.22 20.26 -8.22
CA GLY A 645 0.98 21.07 -8.47
C GLY A 645 2.24 20.26 -8.75
N PHE A 646 3.09 20.77 -9.64
CA PHE A 646 4.42 20.22 -9.93
C PHE A 646 5.26 20.16 -8.64
N PRO A 647 5.77 18.98 -8.22
CA PRO A 647 6.15 17.85 -9.05
C PRO A 647 5.12 16.69 -9.19
N GLY A 648 3.82 16.90 -8.96
CA GLY A 648 2.83 15.83 -8.88
C GLY A 648 2.68 15.32 -7.45
N ALA A 649 1.62 14.54 -7.19
CA ALA A 649 1.33 13.95 -5.90
C ALA A 649 1.88 12.52 -5.82
N PRO A 650 2.86 12.23 -4.95
CA PRO A 650 3.31 10.87 -4.77
C PRO A 650 2.21 10.00 -4.13
N VAL A 651 2.05 8.79 -4.64
CA VAL A 651 1.16 7.76 -4.10
C VAL A 651 2.06 6.65 -3.54
N VAL A 652 1.91 6.40 -2.23
CA VAL A 652 2.68 5.47 -1.38
C VAL A 652 4.13 5.88 -1.09
N PRO A 653 4.39 6.44 0.10
CA PRO A 653 5.74 6.69 0.59
C PRO A 653 6.21 5.55 1.53
N TRP A 654 7.29 4.85 1.20
CA TRP A 654 8.31 4.45 2.20
C TRP A 654 9.46 5.44 2.05
N PRO A 655 10.28 5.77 3.08
CA PRO A 655 11.16 6.93 3.03
C PRO A 655 11.93 7.07 1.72
N GLN A 656 12.41 6.00 1.09
CA GLN A 656 13.19 6.06 -0.15
C GLN A 656 12.44 5.68 -1.46
N PHE A 657 11.13 5.38 -1.44
CA PHE A 657 10.42 4.83 -2.60
C PHE A 657 9.04 5.47 -2.81
N PHE A 658 8.78 5.90 -4.04
CA PHE A 658 7.46 6.23 -4.56
C PHE A 658 7.18 5.29 -5.73
N PHE A 659 6.11 4.51 -5.64
CA PHE A 659 5.77 3.60 -6.74
C PHE A 659 5.02 4.33 -7.85
N LEU A 660 4.17 5.27 -7.46
CA LEU A 660 3.34 6.02 -8.39
C LEU A 660 3.30 7.49 -8.11
N GLN A 661 3.07 8.22 -9.18
CA GLN A 661 2.80 9.64 -9.12
C GLN A 661 1.48 9.95 -9.80
N LEU A 662 0.63 10.66 -9.07
CA LEU A 662 -0.60 11.24 -9.54
C LEU A 662 -0.32 12.65 -10.06
N ASP A 663 -0.73 12.91 -11.30
CA ASP A 663 -0.82 14.26 -11.85
C ASP A 663 -2.25 14.51 -12.36
N ALA A 664 -2.75 15.73 -12.19
CA ALA A 664 -4.09 16.10 -12.65
C ALA A 664 -4.15 17.54 -13.17
N TRP A 665 -4.89 17.70 -14.27
CA TRP A 665 -5.04 18.96 -15.00
C TRP A 665 -6.49 19.24 -15.33
N GLN A 666 -6.83 20.52 -15.41
CA GLN A 666 -8.09 21.01 -15.94
C GLN A 666 -7.85 21.63 -17.32
N VAL A 667 -8.50 21.07 -18.36
CA VAL A 667 -8.43 21.57 -19.73
C VAL A 667 -9.75 22.27 -20.06
N ASP A 668 -9.73 23.60 -20.11
CA ASP A 668 -10.88 24.38 -20.54
C ASP A 668 -10.81 24.64 -22.05
N VAL A 669 -11.94 24.45 -22.74
CA VAL A 669 -12.08 24.76 -24.16
C VAL A 669 -13.31 25.64 -24.37
N LYS A 670 -13.11 26.74 -25.09
CA LYS A 670 -14.16 27.64 -25.56
C LYS A 670 -14.17 27.68 -27.05
N GLY A 671 -15.32 27.62 -27.68
CA GLY A 671 -15.41 27.79 -29.13
C GLY A 671 -16.67 28.50 -29.57
N GLU A 672 -16.59 29.15 -30.71
CA GLU A 672 -17.73 29.79 -31.37
C GLU A 672 -17.62 29.67 -32.89
N TYR A 673 -18.70 29.21 -33.52
CA TYR A 673 -18.87 29.32 -34.97
C TYR A 673 -19.40 30.70 -35.32
N ALA A 674 -18.61 31.48 -36.10
CA ALA A 674 -19.07 32.75 -36.67
C ALA A 674 -20.35 32.55 -37.51
N ARG A 675 -20.46 31.37 -38.16
CA ARG A 675 -21.69 30.92 -38.82
C ARG A 675 -21.72 29.40 -38.91
N PHE A 676 -22.88 28.83 -38.63
CA PHE A 676 -23.13 27.40 -38.79
C PHE A 676 -24.40 27.18 -39.63
N GLU A 677 -24.28 26.42 -40.72
CA GLU A 677 -25.40 26.09 -41.59
C GLU A 677 -25.67 24.59 -41.66
N VAL A 678 -26.95 24.23 -41.69
CA VAL A 678 -27.37 22.86 -42.02
C VAL A 678 -28.33 22.90 -43.19
N ARG A 679 -27.95 22.25 -44.29
CA ARG A 679 -28.73 22.23 -45.52
C ARG A 679 -29.33 20.86 -45.76
N ALA A 680 -30.66 20.78 -45.78
CA ALA A 680 -31.38 19.63 -46.30
C ALA A 680 -31.69 19.83 -47.79
N THR A 681 -31.27 18.90 -48.64
CA THR A 681 -31.61 18.87 -50.06
C THR A 681 -32.46 17.64 -50.35
N SER A 682 -33.61 17.81 -51.00
CA SER A 682 -34.49 16.70 -51.39
C SER A 682 -34.56 16.52 -52.92
N GLY A 683 -34.25 15.30 -53.40
CA GLY A 683 -34.51 14.80 -54.75
C GLY A 683 -33.30 14.71 -55.71
N ASP A 684 -33.36 13.75 -56.65
CA ASP A 684 -32.28 13.45 -57.62
C ASP A 684 -32.46 14.09 -59.02
N GLY A 685 -33.38 15.05 -59.15
CA GLY A 685 -33.77 15.67 -60.42
C GLY A 685 -33.24 17.10 -60.64
N PRO A 686 -33.46 17.71 -61.82
CA PRO A 686 -33.00 19.08 -62.16
C PRO A 686 -33.72 20.21 -61.39
N ARG A 687 -34.56 19.87 -60.40
CA ARG A 687 -35.18 20.78 -59.45
C ARG A 687 -35.03 20.17 -58.06
N THR A 688 -33.94 20.52 -57.40
CA THR A 688 -33.70 20.22 -56.00
C THR A 688 -34.36 21.30 -55.17
N ASP A 689 -35.30 20.91 -54.31
CA ASP A 689 -35.77 21.80 -53.25
C ASP A 689 -34.77 21.69 -52.09
N SER A 690 -34.28 22.83 -51.58
CA SER A 690 -33.34 22.86 -50.46
C SER A 690 -33.85 23.78 -49.35
N THR A 691 -33.72 23.32 -48.11
CA THR A 691 -33.97 24.10 -46.89
C THR A 691 -32.65 24.28 -46.16
N THR A 692 -32.29 25.51 -45.82
CA THR A 692 -31.10 25.83 -45.02
C THR A 692 -31.52 26.41 -43.68
N TYR A 693 -30.99 25.84 -42.60
CA TYR A 693 -31.03 26.38 -41.25
C TYR A 693 -29.69 27.06 -40.97
N VAL A 694 -29.68 28.26 -40.38
CA VAL A 694 -28.47 29.07 -40.17
C VAL A 694 -28.45 29.61 -38.75
N ARG A 695 -27.32 29.45 -38.07
CA ARG A 695 -26.95 30.10 -36.81
C ARG A 695 -25.82 31.08 -37.10
N GLU A 696 -26.07 32.37 -36.94
CA GLU A 696 -25.11 33.48 -37.11
C GLU A 696 -25.61 34.64 -36.25
N ASP A 697 -24.72 35.42 -35.61
CA ASP A 697 -25.15 36.62 -34.87
C ASP A 697 -25.87 37.59 -35.83
N LYS A 698 -27.19 37.68 -35.68
CA LYS A 698 -28.00 38.47 -36.60
C LYS A 698 -29.35 38.87 -36.04
N ALA A 699 -29.60 40.18 -36.07
CA ALA A 699 -30.94 40.72 -35.91
C ALA A 699 -31.85 40.37 -37.10
N VAL A 700 -32.95 39.67 -36.82
CA VAL A 700 -33.98 39.33 -37.81
C VAL A 700 -35.01 40.45 -37.89
N TYR A 701 -35.40 40.84 -39.10
CA TYR A 701 -36.41 41.87 -39.33
C TYR A 701 -37.56 41.36 -40.21
N ILE A 702 -38.79 41.76 -39.89
CA ILE A 702 -39.97 41.47 -40.71
C ILE A 702 -40.44 42.76 -41.38
N ASP A 703 -40.82 42.67 -42.66
CA ASP A 703 -41.44 43.76 -43.40
C ASP A 703 -42.86 44.00 -42.86
N ALA A 704 -43.05 45.13 -42.16
CA ALA A 704 -44.37 45.54 -41.72
C ALA A 704 -45.17 46.04 -42.93
N THR A 705 -46.26 45.36 -43.28
CA THR A 705 -47.01 45.54 -44.54
C THR A 705 -47.65 46.93 -44.73
N ASN A 706 -47.53 47.85 -43.77
CA ASN A 706 -48.24 49.15 -43.77
C ASN A 706 -47.37 50.38 -43.40
N ALA A 707 -46.06 50.25 -43.25
CA ALA A 707 -45.16 51.39 -43.09
C ALA A 707 -43.78 51.06 -43.67
N ASP A 708 -43.07 52.04 -44.22
CA ASP A 708 -41.74 51.92 -44.82
C ASP A 708 -40.62 51.59 -43.79
N GLY A 709 -40.90 50.73 -42.81
CA GLY A 709 -40.00 50.37 -41.72
C GLY A 709 -40.00 48.87 -41.47
N LYS A 710 -38.80 48.28 -41.53
CA LYS A 710 -38.51 46.95 -41.03
C LYS A 710 -38.63 46.94 -39.50
N VAL A 711 -39.33 45.97 -38.92
CA VAL A 711 -39.44 45.80 -37.46
C VAL A 711 -38.54 44.64 -37.04
N LYS A 712 -37.67 44.84 -36.03
CA LYS A 712 -36.85 43.75 -35.47
C LYS A 712 -37.79 42.71 -34.86
N ALA A 713 -37.72 41.50 -35.37
CA ALA A 713 -38.51 40.35 -34.95
C ALA A 713 -37.79 39.49 -33.90
N GLY A 714 -36.46 39.53 -33.87
CA GLY A 714 -35.62 38.79 -32.93
C GLY A 714 -34.14 38.92 -33.26
N SER A 715 -33.32 38.09 -32.64
CA SER A 715 -31.94 37.77 -33.04
C SER A 715 -31.81 36.26 -33.22
N VAL A 716 -30.79 35.86 -33.97
CA VAL A 716 -30.26 34.51 -33.98
C VAL A 716 -28.90 34.62 -33.31
N ASP A 717 -28.64 33.74 -32.35
CA ASP A 717 -27.35 33.68 -31.66
C ASP A 717 -26.46 32.65 -32.39
N PRO A 718 -25.13 32.86 -32.42
CA PRO A 718 -24.20 31.87 -32.97
C PRO A 718 -24.23 30.57 -32.15
N ILE A 719 -23.51 29.55 -32.61
CA ILE A 719 -23.25 28.37 -31.80
C ILE A 719 -21.95 28.63 -31.06
N ALA A 720 -22.04 28.76 -29.74
CA ALA A 720 -20.91 28.90 -28.85
C ALA A 720 -20.96 27.82 -27.76
N PHE A 721 -19.80 27.46 -27.24
CA PHE A 721 -19.68 26.46 -26.18
C PHE A 721 -18.48 26.75 -25.29
N GLU A 722 -18.59 26.31 -24.04
CA GLU A 722 -17.53 26.37 -23.03
C GLU A 722 -17.59 25.07 -22.23
N ASN A 723 -16.48 24.35 -22.19
CA ASN A 723 -16.36 23.11 -21.43
C ASN A 723 -15.06 23.05 -20.68
N SER A 724 -15.06 22.19 -19.68
CA SER A 724 -13.95 21.97 -18.77
C SER A 724 -13.79 20.46 -18.63
N VAL A 725 -12.67 19.93 -19.11
CA VAL A 725 -12.35 18.50 -19.13
C VAL A 725 -11.21 18.25 -18.17
N PRO A 726 -11.45 17.46 -17.10
CA PRO A 726 -10.38 17.05 -16.23
C PRO A 726 -9.62 15.86 -16.79
N VAL A 727 -8.30 15.91 -16.67
CA VAL A 727 -7.40 14.83 -17.10
C VAL A 727 -6.57 14.41 -15.90
N VAL A 728 -6.67 13.14 -15.54
CA VAL A 728 -5.94 12.52 -14.43
C VAL A 728 -5.03 11.45 -14.99
N THR A 729 -3.78 11.40 -14.54
CA THR A 729 -2.79 10.43 -14.99
C THR A 729 -1.98 9.87 -13.83
N PHE A 730 -1.67 8.58 -13.93
CA PHE A 730 -0.77 7.87 -13.03
C PHE A 730 0.38 7.34 -13.84
N VAL A 731 1.59 7.61 -13.39
CA VAL A 731 2.80 7.06 -13.99
C VAL A 731 3.64 6.33 -12.95
N PRO A 732 4.32 5.24 -13.36
CA PRO A 732 5.43 4.71 -12.58
C PRO A 732 6.41 5.84 -12.27
N SER A 733 6.95 5.85 -11.06
CA SER A 733 8.17 6.62 -10.84
C SER A 733 9.32 5.81 -11.44
N PRO A 734 9.97 6.26 -12.54
CA PRO A 734 10.96 5.47 -13.26
C PRO A 734 12.27 5.33 -12.49
N GLN A 735 12.46 6.16 -11.47
CA GLN A 735 13.60 6.13 -10.57
C GLN A 735 13.09 6.48 -9.18
N LEU A 736 13.69 5.83 -8.19
CA LEU A 736 13.57 6.14 -6.77
C LEU A 736 14.30 7.46 -6.55
N LEU A 737 13.75 8.54 -7.11
CA LEU A 737 14.40 9.81 -7.04
C LEU A 737 14.19 10.35 -5.63
N PRO A 738 15.30 10.71 -4.95
CA PRO A 738 15.24 11.34 -3.65
C PRO A 738 14.50 12.69 -3.70
N ARG A 739 14.28 13.26 -4.89
CA ARG A 739 13.28 14.29 -5.12
C ARG A 739 12.14 13.63 -5.86
N GLY A 740 10.88 13.90 -5.49
CA GLY A 740 9.78 13.60 -6.42
C GLY A 740 10.19 14.02 -7.83
N SER A 741 10.18 13.09 -8.79
CA SER A 741 10.43 13.44 -10.18
C SER A 741 9.43 14.53 -10.53
N PRO A 742 9.81 15.61 -11.20
CA PRO A 742 8.85 16.64 -11.51
C PRO A 742 7.58 16.09 -12.19
N GLY A 743 6.43 16.76 -12.01
CA GLY A 743 5.13 16.35 -12.56
C GLY A 743 5.27 16.05 -14.03
N VAL A 744 4.57 15.06 -14.61
CA VAL A 744 4.67 14.93 -16.07
C VAL A 744 4.14 16.21 -16.70
N GLY A 745 4.98 16.93 -17.43
CA GLY A 745 4.65 18.24 -17.95
C GLY A 745 4.77 19.41 -16.95
N ASN A 746 5.08 20.56 -17.55
CA ASN A 746 5.07 21.92 -17.03
C ASN A 746 6.22 22.31 -16.08
N THR A 747 7.30 22.82 -16.69
CA THR A 747 8.53 23.30 -16.02
C THR A 747 8.42 24.68 -15.35
N GLY A 748 7.21 25.13 -14.96
CA GLY A 748 7.07 26.26 -14.02
C GLY A 748 5.92 27.26 -14.21
N GLN A 749 4.81 26.91 -14.88
CA GLN A 749 3.61 27.77 -14.95
C GLN A 749 2.35 27.02 -14.46
N GLU A 750 1.61 27.55 -13.49
CA GLU A 750 0.37 26.90 -13.01
C GLU A 750 -0.77 26.95 -14.05
N THR A 751 -0.73 27.89 -14.98
CA THR A 751 -1.77 28.12 -16.00
C THR A 751 -1.13 28.47 -17.33
N ASN A 752 -1.66 27.92 -18.43
CA ASN A 752 -1.31 28.28 -19.81
C ASN A 752 -2.58 28.53 -20.62
N GLU A 753 -2.71 29.71 -21.25
CA GLU A 753 -3.89 30.14 -22.00
C GLU A 753 -3.51 30.44 -23.45
N SER A 754 -4.39 30.13 -24.40
CA SER A 754 -4.22 30.59 -25.79
C SER A 754 -4.30 32.11 -25.88
N ASP A 755 -3.58 32.72 -26.82
CA ASP A 755 -3.51 34.18 -26.98
C ASP A 755 -4.89 34.85 -27.11
N ASN A 756 -5.85 34.14 -27.71
CA ASN A 756 -7.21 34.61 -27.96
C ASN A 756 -8.23 34.23 -26.87
N TRP A 757 -7.81 33.58 -25.78
CA TRP A 757 -8.70 33.03 -24.73
C TRP A 757 -9.72 34.05 -24.19
N THR A 758 -9.31 35.30 -24.03
CA THR A 758 -10.17 36.39 -23.53
C THR A 758 -11.10 37.02 -24.57
N GLU A 759 -10.94 36.69 -25.86
CA GLU A 759 -11.66 37.30 -26.98
C GLU A 759 -12.84 36.44 -27.48
N ILE A 760 -13.00 35.21 -26.98
CA ILE A 760 -14.00 34.25 -27.46
C ILE A 760 -15.38 34.54 -26.85
N GLY A 761 -16.41 34.59 -27.70
CA GLY A 761 -17.78 34.90 -27.29
C GLY A 761 -18.07 36.40 -27.14
N ASP A 762 -17.11 37.27 -27.49
CA ASP A 762 -17.17 38.73 -27.33
C ASP A 762 -17.62 39.46 -28.62
N VAL A 763 -18.34 38.76 -29.52
CA VAL A 763 -18.84 39.31 -30.80
C VAL A 763 -20.12 40.13 -30.62
#